data_AF-A0A226CTX4-F1
#
_entry.id   AF-A0A226CTX4-F1
#
_cell.length_a   1.000
_cell.length_b   1.000
_cell.length_c   1.000
_cell.angle_alpha   90.00
_cell.angle_beta   90.00
_cell.angle_gamma   90.00
#
_symmetry.space_group_name_H-M   'P 1'
#
loop_
_entity.id
_entity.type
_entity.pdbx_description
1 polymer ?
#
loop_
_entity_poly.entity_id
_entity_poly.type
_entity_poly.pdbx_seq_one_letter_code
_entity_poly.pdbx_strand_id
1 'polypeptide(L)'
;MFSQVQCNLRFRMECYHSIETAADKVATAFNKYSWVYVMWLDDIRFSYIFTENFLQIQKKYFQHKQSPDWMEVAKESESLDDFISYTILSNALFNMTFLRTVYATDKHIYFGKARIRYASSNHQIVLIGSQSYSFLSCYGIRKENSYKVFTDPFNNMILTSFYKNIFTVEVILPYKRSPPWVHIYDLQDEGFQFFIPVKPDVKQFYDWYANGTPIDTFFSFEFSADTVFAAEYKGDFPRFLGYKRFAKTILASDPETGRGASSGDANMTRIWRDLHYKWPSHVYPNLSRCADKLAYLDKKENIKDIIPFLNDNSDGIFFMEGEDDDFLLTHYAIQIDQTPRRNFVLDRVKFLMVSGIYKWWEEWFSRTRPKKLFQYYANWTAPKVRALEKLDFTSRVATTLKIWGICCGFCAVSNPEFKMECYQDLEDAAGKVGLAFNKYSWIYREVILPFKRSPAWTHIYALHDQGFKYFLPLPSDVKLTDNWYTNGTSADTPFTFELFIDALLAANYAGDFPRLLGYKRFAKAILAGNRANYLRQSSGEENMTNNWRHLHYMKPYHVYPNLSRCGDKVAYLDKKKNIKDIIPYLNDNVDGVVFIKGADDDFLLTWYGIQIRPTPRRNFVLDRVKFLMVSGIYKRWEEWFSRTRPKKLFPYYANWTRPKIMALEKLDFTSRVVTTLKIWGICCVFCVLVGMAEICYEQVRYLRRVIQYALLIIEENG
;
A
#
# COMPACT_ATOMS: atom_id res chain seq x y z
N MET A 1 -12.92 40.24 -31.33
CA MET A 1 -13.48 40.28 -32.70
C MET A 1 -13.54 38.87 -33.24
N PHE A 2 -14.72 38.26 -33.29
CA PHE A 2 -14.92 37.05 -34.10
C PHE A 2 -15.37 37.53 -35.48
N SER A 3 -14.64 37.12 -36.52
CA SER A 3 -14.98 37.45 -37.90
C SER A 3 -16.37 36.90 -38.24
N GLN A 4 -17.12 37.64 -39.06
CA GLN A 4 -18.39 37.19 -39.62
C GLN A 4 -18.24 35.79 -40.23
N VAL A 5 -19.10 34.85 -39.84
CA VAL A 5 -19.10 33.49 -40.44
C VAL A 5 -19.72 33.62 -41.82
N GLN A 6 -18.90 33.59 -42.86
CA GLN A 6 -19.40 33.56 -44.23
C GLN A 6 -19.94 32.16 -44.53
N CYS A 7 -21.24 32.10 -44.78
CA CYS A 7 -21.95 30.87 -45.10
C CYS A 7 -22.41 30.88 -46.55
N ASN A 8 -21.93 29.93 -47.36
CA ASN A 8 -22.49 29.68 -48.68
C ASN A 8 -23.68 28.72 -48.54
N LEU A 9 -24.88 29.21 -48.83
CA LEU A 9 -26.13 28.42 -48.72
C LEU A 9 -26.16 27.20 -49.65
N ARG A 10 -25.31 27.15 -50.67
CA ARG A 10 -25.14 25.99 -51.56
C ARG A 10 -24.45 24.82 -50.85
N PHE A 11 -23.64 25.09 -49.84
CA PHE A 11 -22.89 24.09 -49.06
C PHE A 11 -23.33 24.11 -47.60
N ARG A 12 -24.60 23.75 -47.34
CA ARG A 12 -25.22 23.82 -46.01
C ARG A 12 -24.39 23.11 -44.93
N MET A 13 -23.83 21.94 -45.23
CA MET A 13 -23.00 21.18 -44.29
C MET A 13 -21.70 21.90 -43.90
N GLU A 14 -21.04 22.56 -44.85
CA GLU A 14 -19.82 23.34 -44.59
C GLU A 14 -20.13 24.60 -43.78
N CYS A 15 -21.27 25.24 -44.06
CA CYS A 15 -21.77 26.35 -43.25
C CYS A 15 -22.07 25.90 -41.81
N TYR A 16 -22.78 24.79 -41.61
CA TYR A 16 -23.02 24.24 -40.26
C TYR A 16 -21.70 23.93 -39.54
N HIS A 17 -20.73 23.32 -40.23
CA HIS A 17 -19.42 23.04 -39.65
C HIS A 17 -18.65 24.32 -39.29
N SER A 18 -18.76 25.36 -40.12
CA SER A 18 -18.13 26.67 -39.87
C SER A 18 -18.77 27.40 -38.70
N ILE A 19 -20.11 27.38 -38.59
CA ILE A 19 -20.85 27.91 -37.44
C ILE A 19 -20.46 27.14 -36.18
N GLU A 20 -20.42 25.81 -36.25
CA GLU A 20 -20.04 24.98 -35.11
C GLU A 20 -18.60 25.27 -34.66
N THR A 21 -17.66 25.34 -35.61
CA THR A 21 -16.26 25.69 -35.35
C THR A 21 -16.11 27.08 -34.76
N ALA A 22 -16.84 28.07 -35.29
CA ALA A 22 -16.82 29.43 -34.77
C ALA A 22 -17.41 29.46 -33.35
N ALA A 23 -18.53 28.79 -33.13
CA ALA A 23 -19.18 28.72 -31.85
C ALA A 23 -18.35 27.93 -30.82
N ASP A 24 -17.56 26.94 -31.23
CA ASP A 24 -16.57 26.26 -30.41
C ASP A 24 -15.37 27.15 -30.07
N LYS A 25 -14.91 27.98 -31.02
CA LYS A 25 -13.87 28.99 -30.76
C LYS A 25 -14.35 30.05 -29.76
N VAL A 26 -15.58 30.55 -29.93
CA VAL A 26 -16.23 31.50 -29.01
C VAL A 26 -16.41 30.85 -27.64
N ALA A 27 -16.97 29.64 -27.58
CA ALA A 27 -17.13 28.92 -26.32
C ALA A 27 -15.77 28.69 -25.65
N THR A 28 -14.75 28.22 -26.38
CA THR A 28 -13.41 28.00 -25.79
C THR A 28 -12.78 29.30 -25.30
N ALA A 29 -13.01 30.43 -25.97
CA ALA A 29 -12.46 31.72 -25.59
C ALA A 29 -13.17 32.36 -24.38
N PHE A 30 -14.50 32.23 -24.28
CA PHE A 30 -15.31 32.97 -23.30
C PHE A 30 -15.97 32.11 -22.23
N ASN A 31 -16.16 30.81 -22.43
CA ASN A 31 -16.79 29.92 -21.44
C ASN A 31 -16.09 30.04 -20.08
N LYS A 32 -14.77 30.29 -20.05
CA LYS A 32 -14.02 30.55 -18.82
C LYS A 32 -14.62 31.62 -17.89
N TYR A 33 -15.32 32.64 -18.42
CA TYR A 33 -15.95 33.70 -17.62
C TYR A 33 -17.32 33.32 -17.04
N SER A 34 -17.88 32.20 -17.48
CA SER A 34 -19.13 31.65 -16.96
C SER A 34 -18.91 30.73 -15.77
N TRP A 35 -17.68 30.48 -15.33
CA TRP A 35 -17.41 29.60 -14.19
C TRP A 35 -17.22 30.37 -12.89
N VAL A 36 -17.67 29.78 -11.79
CA VAL A 36 -17.44 30.27 -10.43
C VAL A 36 -17.17 29.10 -9.49
N TYR A 37 -16.29 29.29 -8.51
CA TYR A 37 -16.07 28.30 -7.46
C TYR A 37 -17.12 28.47 -6.36
N VAL A 38 -17.78 27.37 -5.96
CA VAL A 38 -18.92 27.41 -5.04
C VAL A 38 -18.58 28.00 -3.67
N MET A 39 -17.36 27.77 -3.16
CA MET A 39 -16.98 28.28 -1.83
C MET A 39 -16.59 29.77 -1.83
N TRP A 40 -16.57 30.42 -2.99
CA TRP A 40 -16.47 31.89 -3.07
C TRP A 40 -17.83 32.58 -2.93
N LEU A 41 -18.91 31.80 -2.74
CA LEU A 41 -20.28 32.30 -2.73
C LEU A 41 -20.92 32.07 -1.36
N ASP A 42 -21.47 33.13 -0.79
CA ASP A 42 -22.40 33.09 0.33
C ASP A 42 -23.84 32.95 -0.22
N ASP A 43 -24.60 31.98 0.30
CA ASP A 43 -25.98 31.71 -0.12
C ASP A 43 -26.96 32.70 0.54
N ILE A 44 -27.63 33.51 -0.28
CA ILE A 44 -28.71 34.41 0.12
C ILE A 44 -29.91 34.15 -0.79
N ARG A 45 -30.75 33.18 -0.37
CA ARG A 45 -32.09 32.85 -0.92
C ARG A 45 -32.28 33.31 -2.37
N PHE A 46 -31.90 32.44 -3.31
CA PHE A 46 -32.03 32.59 -4.78
C PHE A 46 -30.96 33.45 -5.49
N SER A 47 -30.03 34.05 -4.74
CA SER A 47 -28.86 34.72 -5.31
C SER A 47 -27.62 34.44 -4.47
N TYR A 48 -26.46 34.44 -5.10
CA TYR A 48 -25.20 34.27 -4.40
C TYR A 48 -24.48 35.61 -4.29
N ILE A 49 -23.85 35.87 -3.16
CA ILE A 49 -22.94 37.01 -2.99
C ILE A 49 -21.52 36.50 -2.88
N PHE A 50 -20.58 37.14 -3.58
CA PHE A 50 -19.17 36.80 -3.41
C PHE A 50 -18.70 37.08 -1.98
N THR A 51 -17.96 36.14 -1.38
CA THR A 51 -17.38 36.33 -0.06
C THR A 51 -16.38 37.50 -0.07
N GLU A 52 -16.30 38.21 1.05
CA GLU A 52 -15.40 39.36 1.17
C GLU A 52 -13.92 38.96 0.99
N ASN A 53 -13.55 37.77 1.48
CA ASN A 53 -12.20 37.24 1.32
C ASN A 53 -11.85 37.03 -0.17
N PHE A 54 -12.77 36.45 -0.96
CA PHE A 54 -12.57 36.30 -2.39
C PHE A 54 -12.36 37.65 -3.09
N LEU A 55 -13.19 38.65 -2.77
CA LEU A 55 -13.08 39.98 -3.37
C LEU A 55 -11.73 40.64 -3.05
N GLN A 56 -11.22 40.45 -1.82
CA GLN A 56 -9.91 40.98 -1.42
C GLN A 56 -8.75 40.30 -2.18
N ILE A 57 -8.73 38.97 -2.26
CA ILE A 57 -7.71 38.22 -3.01
C ILE A 57 -7.79 38.55 -4.51
N GLN A 58 -9.00 38.61 -5.09
CA GLN A 58 -9.19 38.95 -6.49
C GLN A 58 -8.66 40.36 -6.82
N LYS A 59 -9.04 41.36 -6.01
CA LYS A 59 -8.60 42.75 -6.18
C LYS A 59 -7.09 42.86 -6.04
N LYS A 60 -6.52 42.21 -5.01
CA LYS A 60 -5.08 42.28 -4.70
C LYS A 60 -4.21 41.64 -5.78
N TYR A 61 -4.57 40.46 -6.26
CA TYR A 61 -3.68 39.66 -7.10
C TYR A 61 -4.05 39.63 -8.59
N PHE A 62 -5.33 39.73 -8.92
CA PHE A 62 -5.82 39.48 -10.28
C PHE A 62 -6.31 40.73 -11.02
N GLN A 63 -6.54 41.86 -10.33
CA GLN A 63 -7.01 43.08 -11.00
C GLN A 63 -6.01 43.63 -12.03
N HIS A 64 -4.71 43.57 -11.74
CA HIS A 64 -3.67 44.24 -12.54
C HIS A 64 -2.61 43.30 -13.12
N LYS A 65 -2.57 42.03 -12.71
CA LYS A 65 -1.55 41.06 -13.16
C LYS A 65 -2.21 39.79 -13.69
N GLN A 66 -1.83 39.39 -14.90
CA GLN A 66 -2.31 38.13 -15.49
C GLN A 66 -1.70 36.90 -14.81
N SER A 67 -0.51 37.04 -14.23
CA SER A 67 0.19 35.97 -13.51
C SER A 67 0.59 36.51 -12.13
N PRO A 68 -0.23 36.27 -11.09
CA PRO A 68 0.09 36.70 -9.73
C PRO A 68 1.25 35.88 -9.14
N ASP A 69 1.78 36.32 -8.01
CA ASP A 69 2.67 35.48 -7.20
C ASP A 69 1.84 34.36 -6.57
N TRP A 70 1.93 33.16 -7.13
CA TRP A 70 1.20 31.98 -6.66
C TRP A 70 1.52 31.61 -5.20
N MET A 71 2.71 31.95 -4.70
CA MET A 71 3.08 31.69 -3.32
C MET A 71 2.32 32.61 -2.36
N GLU A 72 2.10 33.87 -2.75
CA GLU A 72 1.31 34.82 -1.96
C GLU A 72 -0.18 34.46 -2.02
N VAL A 73 -0.72 34.10 -3.19
CA VAL A 73 -2.10 33.61 -3.32
C VAL A 73 -2.30 32.38 -2.43
N ALA A 74 -1.39 31.40 -2.49
CA ALA A 74 -1.47 30.20 -1.64
C ALA A 74 -1.37 30.51 -0.13
N LYS A 75 -0.67 31.58 0.28
CA LYS A 75 -0.59 32.03 1.67
C LYS A 75 -1.89 32.69 2.16
N GLU A 76 -2.68 33.27 1.26
CA GLU A 76 -3.95 33.91 1.61
C GLU A 76 -5.17 33.02 1.36
N SER A 77 -5.05 32.00 0.51
CA SER A 77 -6.12 31.00 0.32
C SER A 77 -6.46 30.26 1.62
N GLU A 78 -7.75 29.98 1.80
CA GLU A 78 -8.27 29.31 3.01
C GLU A 78 -7.95 27.80 3.00
N SER A 79 -7.98 27.19 1.82
CA SER A 79 -7.75 25.76 1.61
C SER A 79 -6.98 25.47 0.33
N LEU A 80 -6.56 24.21 0.14
CA LEU A 80 -5.98 23.77 -1.13
C LEU A 80 -6.99 23.94 -2.27
N ASP A 81 -8.26 23.59 -2.06
CA ASP A 81 -9.29 23.69 -3.11
C ASP A 81 -9.54 25.15 -3.52
N ASP A 82 -9.51 26.07 -2.56
CA ASP A 82 -9.58 27.51 -2.80
C ASP A 82 -8.40 27.98 -3.67
N PHE A 83 -7.17 27.62 -3.31
CA PHE A 83 -5.97 27.92 -4.12
C PHE A 83 -6.02 27.32 -5.53
N ILE A 84 -6.44 26.06 -5.66
CA ILE A 84 -6.60 25.38 -6.95
C ILE A 84 -7.64 26.10 -7.80
N SER A 85 -8.73 26.59 -7.19
CA SER A 85 -9.77 27.36 -7.87
C SER A 85 -9.23 28.66 -8.45
N TYR A 86 -8.44 29.43 -7.69
CA TYR A 86 -7.75 30.63 -8.20
C TYR A 86 -6.83 30.30 -9.37
N THR A 87 -6.11 29.18 -9.29
CA THR A 87 -5.23 28.75 -10.39
C THR A 87 -6.03 28.44 -11.65
N ILE A 88 -7.08 27.63 -11.54
CA ILE A 88 -7.91 27.19 -12.67
C ILE A 88 -8.58 28.39 -13.34
N LEU A 89 -9.11 29.32 -12.53
CA LEU A 89 -9.92 30.46 -12.98
C LEU A 89 -9.11 31.74 -13.18
N SER A 90 -7.80 31.73 -12.97
CA SER A 90 -6.88 32.86 -13.12
C SER A 90 -7.09 33.72 -14.37
N ASN A 91 -7.27 33.07 -15.52
CA ASN A 91 -7.52 33.73 -16.81
C ASN A 91 -8.90 34.39 -16.92
N ALA A 92 -9.86 34.00 -16.09
CA ALA A 92 -11.18 34.62 -15.98
C ALA A 92 -11.19 35.74 -14.93
N LEU A 93 -10.35 35.63 -13.90
CA LEU A 93 -10.24 36.63 -12.83
C LEU A 93 -9.48 37.90 -13.27
N PHE A 94 -8.58 37.78 -14.26
CA PHE A 94 -7.77 38.89 -14.75
C PHE A 94 -8.60 39.98 -15.45
N ASN A 95 -8.43 41.23 -15.00
CA ASN A 95 -9.10 42.42 -15.55
C ASN A 95 -10.64 42.30 -15.62
N MET A 96 -11.23 41.55 -14.67
CA MET A 96 -12.68 41.39 -14.55
C MET A 96 -13.20 42.17 -13.35
N THR A 97 -14.22 43.01 -13.58
CA THR A 97 -15.05 43.60 -12.52
C THR A 97 -16.21 42.67 -12.22
N PHE A 98 -16.26 42.13 -11.01
CA PHE A 98 -17.35 41.26 -10.57
C PHE A 98 -18.53 42.09 -10.07
N LEU A 99 -19.74 41.75 -10.54
CA LEU A 99 -20.96 42.15 -9.85
C LEU A 99 -21.01 41.41 -8.52
N ARG A 100 -21.40 42.11 -7.45
CA ARG A 100 -21.45 41.54 -6.10
C ARG A 100 -22.41 40.35 -6.00
N THR A 101 -23.46 40.37 -6.82
CA THR A 101 -24.50 39.33 -6.89
C THR A 101 -24.29 38.44 -8.12
N VAL A 102 -24.39 37.12 -7.92
CA VAL A 102 -24.32 36.09 -8.96
C VAL A 102 -25.65 35.34 -8.99
N TYR A 103 -26.30 35.33 -10.16
CA TYR A 103 -27.48 34.50 -10.38
C TYR A 103 -27.06 33.08 -10.77
N ALA A 104 -27.67 32.08 -10.13
CA ALA A 104 -27.34 30.66 -10.33
C ALA A 104 -27.50 30.20 -11.79
N THR A 105 -28.42 30.82 -12.53
CA THR A 105 -28.72 30.49 -13.93
C THR A 105 -27.63 30.92 -14.91
N ASP A 106 -26.78 31.87 -14.51
CA ASP A 106 -25.87 32.55 -15.43
C ASP A 106 -24.44 32.00 -15.35
N LYS A 107 -24.16 31.16 -14.34
CA LYS A 107 -22.84 30.61 -14.06
C LYS A 107 -22.88 29.09 -13.94
N HIS A 108 -21.82 28.47 -14.45
CA HIS A 108 -21.47 27.09 -14.16
C HIS A 108 -20.69 27.03 -12.85
N ILE A 109 -21.01 26.04 -12.04
CA ILE A 109 -20.43 25.90 -10.71
C ILE A 109 -19.30 24.88 -10.76
N TYR A 110 -18.14 25.31 -10.29
CA TYR A 110 -17.02 24.47 -9.93
C TYR A 110 -17.14 24.15 -8.43
N PHE A 111 -17.29 22.87 -8.07
CA PHE A 111 -17.46 22.48 -6.68
C PHE A 111 -16.14 22.19 -5.96
N GLY A 112 -15.02 22.18 -6.69
CA GLY A 112 -13.72 21.75 -6.13
C GLY A 112 -13.66 20.25 -5.86
N LYS A 113 -12.76 19.85 -4.96
CA LYS A 113 -12.72 18.48 -4.42
C LYS A 113 -13.93 18.26 -3.53
N ALA A 114 -14.82 17.38 -3.95
CA ALA A 114 -15.98 16.97 -3.20
C ALA A 114 -15.97 15.44 -3.01
N ARG A 115 -16.70 14.97 -1.99
CA ARG A 115 -17.03 13.55 -1.89
C ARG A 115 -17.96 13.21 -3.05
N ILE A 116 -17.73 12.08 -3.70
CA ILE A 116 -18.65 11.56 -4.71
C ILE A 116 -19.90 11.11 -4.00
N ARG A 117 -20.88 12.01 -3.93
CA ARG A 117 -22.27 11.61 -3.72
C ARG A 117 -22.79 11.18 -5.08
N TYR A 118 -23.66 10.18 -5.11
CA TYR A 118 -24.49 9.92 -6.30
C TYR A 118 -25.38 11.14 -6.53
N ALA A 119 -24.80 12.20 -7.10
CA ALA A 119 -25.56 13.32 -7.58
C ALA A 119 -26.32 12.80 -8.80
N SER A 120 -27.64 12.80 -8.72
CA SER A 120 -28.54 12.40 -9.81
C SER A 120 -28.43 13.31 -11.04
N SER A 121 -27.63 14.36 -10.95
CA SER A 121 -27.34 15.31 -12.01
C SER A 121 -26.17 14.86 -12.88
N ASN A 122 -26.27 15.29 -14.13
CA ASN A 122 -25.26 15.17 -15.16
C ASN A 122 -24.02 16.02 -14.80
N HIS A 123 -23.20 15.61 -13.83
CA HIS A 123 -21.90 16.24 -13.58
C HIS A 123 -20.78 15.49 -14.30
N GLN A 124 -19.69 16.19 -14.59
CA GLN A 124 -18.41 15.59 -14.96
C GLN A 124 -17.59 15.42 -13.69
N ILE A 125 -17.07 14.20 -13.49
CA ILE A 125 -16.38 13.79 -12.27
C ILE A 125 -14.96 13.38 -12.64
N VAL A 126 -13.97 13.94 -11.95
CA VAL A 126 -12.56 13.51 -12.05
C VAL A 126 -12.13 12.89 -10.74
N LEU A 127 -11.98 11.57 -10.71
CA LEU A 127 -11.54 10.84 -9.51
C LEU A 127 -10.14 11.28 -9.10
N ILE A 128 -9.98 11.76 -7.86
CA ILE A 128 -8.68 12.19 -7.31
C ILE A 128 -8.11 11.11 -6.39
N GLY A 129 -8.96 10.45 -5.62
CA GLY A 129 -8.54 9.44 -4.66
C GLY A 129 -9.70 8.91 -3.83
N SER A 130 -9.37 8.24 -2.74
CA SER A 130 -10.32 7.72 -1.77
C SER A 130 -9.82 8.00 -0.36
N GLN A 131 -10.75 7.94 0.59
CA GLN A 131 -10.50 8.04 2.02
C GLN A 131 -11.36 7.01 2.73
N SER A 132 -10.77 6.35 3.71
CA SER A 132 -11.51 5.54 4.65
C SER A 132 -11.38 6.11 6.05
N TYR A 133 -12.28 5.67 6.91
CA TYR A 133 -12.24 5.91 8.33
C TYR A 133 -11.63 4.67 8.99
N SER A 134 -10.97 4.89 10.12
CA SER A 134 -10.48 3.82 10.97
C SER A 134 -10.73 4.20 12.41
N PHE A 135 -10.59 3.25 13.30
CA PHE A 135 -10.71 3.49 14.73
C PHE A 135 -9.44 3.04 15.43
N LEU A 136 -9.26 3.53 16.66
CA LEU A 136 -8.25 3.01 17.57
C LEU A 136 -8.85 2.71 18.93
N SER A 137 -8.34 1.69 19.59
CA SER A 137 -8.76 1.27 20.93
C SER A 137 -7.57 0.61 21.65
N CYS A 138 -7.62 0.57 22.97
CA CYS A 138 -6.71 -0.21 23.81
C CYS A 138 -7.39 -1.34 24.59
N TYR A 139 -8.72 -1.46 24.53
CA TYR A 139 -9.45 -2.58 25.16
C TYR A 139 -8.96 -3.91 24.57
N GLY A 140 -9.11 -5.04 25.27
CA GLY A 140 -8.87 -6.37 24.68
C GLY A 140 -7.46 -6.69 24.18
N ILE A 141 -6.54 -5.71 24.14
CA ILE A 141 -5.16 -5.86 23.68
C ILE A 141 -4.39 -6.57 24.78
N ARG A 142 -4.45 -7.90 24.78
CA ARG A 142 -3.67 -8.72 25.69
C ARG A 142 -2.25 -8.79 25.15
N LYS A 143 -1.29 -8.52 26.03
CA LYS A 143 0.06 -9.02 25.82
C LYS A 143 -0.03 -10.53 26.01
N GLU A 144 -0.11 -11.29 24.93
CA GLU A 144 0.03 -12.73 25.02
C GLU A 144 1.42 -13.02 25.59
N ASN A 145 1.47 -13.45 26.84
CA ASN A 145 2.70 -13.91 27.48
C ASN A 145 3.08 -15.23 26.82
N SER A 146 3.83 -15.17 25.71
CA SER A 146 4.34 -16.34 24.98
C SER A 146 5.16 -17.29 25.87
N TYR A 147 5.60 -16.82 27.03
CA TYR A 147 6.36 -17.59 28.02
C TYR A 147 5.63 -18.81 28.62
N LYS A 148 4.30 -18.95 28.44
CA LYS A 148 3.54 -20.08 29.03
C LYS A 148 3.86 -21.44 28.38
N VAL A 149 4.45 -21.46 27.18
CA VAL A 149 4.94 -22.68 26.52
C VAL A 149 6.28 -23.15 27.12
N PHE A 150 7.00 -22.27 27.83
CA PHE A 150 8.34 -22.53 28.35
C PHE A 150 8.39 -23.04 29.79
N THR A 151 7.25 -23.17 30.47
CA THR A 151 7.20 -23.71 31.84
C THR A 151 7.09 -25.24 31.90
N ASP A 152 7.21 -25.96 30.78
CA ASP A 152 7.14 -27.43 30.75
C ASP A 152 8.47 -28.06 30.28
N PRO A 153 9.36 -28.53 31.18
CA PRO A 153 10.81 -28.57 30.90
C PRO A 153 11.45 -29.94 30.59
N PHE A 154 10.74 -31.01 30.18
CA PHE A 154 11.36 -32.35 30.10
C PHE A 154 11.27 -33.08 28.75
N ASN A 155 12.20 -32.78 27.81
CA ASN A 155 12.73 -33.81 26.90
C ASN A 155 14.11 -33.42 26.29
N ASN A 156 15.19 -33.99 26.83
CA ASN A 156 16.59 -33.59 26.56
C ASN A 156 17.08 -33.81 25.11
N MET A 157 16.43 -34.69 24.32
CA MET A 157 16.84 -34.96 22.94
C MET A 157 16.16 -34.02 21.92
N ILE A 158 15.04 -33.42 22.31
CA ILE A 158 14.30 -32.42 21.54
C ILE A 158 14.97 -31.05 21.72
N LEU A 159 15.60 -30.82 22.88
CA LEU A 159 16.17 -29.54 23.31
C LEU A 159 17.16 -28.93 22.32
N THR A 160 18.09 -29.69 21.73
CA THR A 160 19.13 -29.12 20.83
C THR A 160 18.59 -28.72 19.46
N SER A 161 17.61 -29.45 18.92
CA SER A 161 16.94 -29.08 17.66
C SER A 161 15.83 -28.03 17.88
N PHE A 162 15.14 -28.06 19.02
CA PHE A 162 14.17 -27.04 19.39
C PHE A 162 14.82 -25.71 19.74
N TYR A 163 16.01 -25.69 20.36
CA TYR A 163 16.71 -24.45 20.69
C TYR A 163 17.00 -23.63 19.42
N LYS A 164 17.49 -24.28 18.36
CA LYS A 164 17.77 -23.64 17.06
C LYS A 164 16.51 -23.08 16.37
N ASN A 165 15.40 -23.80 16.44
CA ASN A 165 14.15 -23.42 15.77
C ASN A 165 13.33 -22.39 16.58
N ILE A 166 13.25 -22.52 17.90
CA ILE A 166 12.49 -21.59 18.74
C ILE A 166 13.16 -20.21 18.75
N PHE A 167 14.47 -20.19 18.83
CA PHE A 167 15.21 -18.96 19.09
C PHE A 167 15.46 -18.19 17.75
N THR A 168 15.16 -18.80 16.60
CA THR A 168 14.93 -18.10 15.32
C THR A 168 13.49 -17.61 15.14
N VAL A 169 12.47 -18.36 15.60
CA VAL A 169 11.05 -17.98 15.41
C VAL A 169 10.59 -16.87 16.36
N GLU A 170 10.97 -16.93 17.64
CA GLU A 170 10.40 -16.01 18.64
C GLU A 170 11.10 -14.66 18.73
N VAL A 171 12.41 -14.59 18.45
CA VAL A 171 13.11 -13.32 18.65
C VAL A 171 13.13 -12.43 17.41
N ILE A 172 12.61 -12.93 16.30
CA ILE A 172 12.49 -12.18 15.04
C ILE A 172 11.05 -11.70 14.80
N LEU A 173 10.05 -12.32 15.43
CA LEU A 173 8.66 -11.89 15.32
C LEU A 173 8.33 -10.98 16.51
N PRO A 174 8.29 -9.64 16.35
CA PRO A 174 7.86 -8.76 17.43
C PRO A 174 6.50 -9.22 17.94
N TYR A 175 6.32 -9.21 19.27
CA TYR A 175 5.06 -9.57 19.94
C TYR A 175 3.86 -9.03 19.15
N LYS A 176 3.16 -9.94 18.46
CA LYS A 176 1.99 -9.56 17.69
C LYS A 176 0.83 -9.48 18.65
N ARG A 177 0.52 -8.26 19.08
CA ARG A 177 -0.75 -7.98 19.74
C ARG A 177 -1.85 -8.15 18.70
N SER A 178 -2.84 -8.98 18.97
CA SER A 178 -4.05 -9.14 18.17
C SER A 178 -5.22 -8.52 18.93
N PRO A 179 -5.92 -7.53 18.36
CA PRO A 179 -7.20 -7.12 18.91
C PRO A 179 -8.24 -8.24 18.71
N PRO A 180 -9.23 -8.39 19.59
CA PRO A 180 -10.30 -9.36 19.39
C PRO A 180 -11.35 -8.91 18.35
N TRP A 181 -11.25 -7.68 17.84
CA TRP A 181 -12.07 -7.14 16.75
C TRP A 181 -11.29 -7.03 15.45
N VAL A 182 -12.00 -7.27 14.35
CA VAL A 182 -11.47 -7.05 12.98
C VAL A 182 -12.18 -5.88 12.33
N HIS A 183 -13.49 -5.77 12.53
CA HIS A 183 -14.35 -4.76 11.92
C HIS A 183 -14.95 -3.82 12.94
N ILE A 184 -15.32 -2.62 12.51
CA ILE A 184 -15.91 -1.61 13.41
C ILE A 184 -17.28 -2.03 13.97
N TYR A 185 -18.03 -2.83 13.22
CA TYR A 185 -19.32 -3.32 13.68
C TYR A 185 -19.18 -4.41 14.76
N ASP A 186 -18.01 -5.06 14.88
CA ASP A 186 -17.73 -6.00 15.98
C ASP A 186 -17.69 -5.24 17.32
N LEU A 187 -17.14 -4.02 17.32
CA LEU A 187 -17.10 -3.16 18.50
C LEU A 187 -18.50 -2.77 19.00
N GLN A 188 -19.43 -2.57 18.08
CA GLN A 188 -20.81 -2.22 18.43
C GLN A 188 -21.47 -3.35 19.21
N ASP A 189 -21.34 -4.59 18.73
CA ASP A 189 -21.91 -5.77 19.37
C ASP A 189 -21.27 -6.02 20.76
N GLU A 190 -20.05 -5.53 20.98
CA GLU A 190 -19.39 -5.53 22.29
C GLU A 190 -19.80 -4.38 23.22
N GLY A 191 -20.61 -3.41 22.76
CA GLY A 191 -21.08 -2.28 23.56
C GLY A 191 -20.07 -1.15 23.70
N PHE A 192 -19.25 -0.91 22.67
CA PHE A 192 -18.28 0.19 22.67
C PHE A 192 -18.91 1.58 22.65
N GLN A 193 -18.20 2.54 23.24
CA GLN A 193 -18.48 3.96 23.07
C GLN A 193 -17.40 4.66 22.23
N PHE A 194 -17.83 5.45 21.26
CA PHE A 194 -16.97 6.07 20.25
C PHE A 194 -16.72 7.55 20.51
N PHE A 195 -15.47 7.95 20.64
CA PHE A 195 -15.06 9.35 20.58
C PHE A 195 -14.90 9.78 19.12
N ILE A 196 -15.61 10.83 18.72
CA ILE A 196 -15.66 11.29 17.34
C ILE A 196 -15.20 12.75 17.28
N PRO A 197 -14.24 13.08 16.40
CA PRO A 197 -13.77 14.44 16.27
C PRO A 197 -14.81 15.34 15.60
N VAL A 198 -15.10 16.46 16.28
CA VAL A 198 -15.99 17.52 15.79
C VAL A 198 -15.35 18.25 14.61
N LYS A 199 -16.17 18.74 13.67
CA LYS A 199 -15.71 19.57 12.53
C LYS A 199 -14.92 20.79 13.02
N PRO A 200 -13.61 20.90 12.71
CA PRO A 200 -12.76 21.96 13.26
C PRO A 200 -12.98 23.34 12.61
N ASP A 201 -13.63 23.36 11.44
CA ASP A 201 -13.92 24.54 10.62
C ASP A 201 -15.16 25.30 11.07
N VAL A 202 -16.01 24.70 11.91
CA VAL A 202 -17.23 25.34 12.41
C VAL A 202 -16.98 25.95 13.79
N LYS A 203 -16.78 27.28 13.83
CA LYS A 203 -16.52 28.04 15.07
C LYS A 203 -17.54 27.76 16.18
N GLN A 204 -18.81 27.61 15.83
CA GLN A 204 -19.87 27.33 16.79
C GLN A 204 -19.61 26.03 17.58
N PHE A 205 -19.17 24.97 16.92
CA PHE A 205 -18.91 23.71 17.62
C PHE A 205 -17.68 23.79 18.52
N TYR A 206 -16.70 24.61 18.14
CA TYR A 206 -15.58 24.93 19.00
C TYR A 206 -16.05 25.65 20.27
N ASP A 207 -16.90 26.67 20.13
CA ASP A 207 -17.41 27.45 21.26
C ASP A 207 -18.26 26.56 22.20
N TRP A 208 -19.10 25.68 21.64
CA TRP A 208 -19.88 24.70 22.42
C TRP A 208 -18.98 23.75 23.21
N TYR A 209 -18.01 23.13 22.55
CA TYR A 209 -17.07 22.22 23.22
C TYR A 209 -16.25 22.93 24.30
N ALA A 210 -15.78 24.16 24.03
CA ALA A 210 -15.02 24.97 24.98
C ALA A 210 -15.82 25.28 26.26
N ASN A 211 -17.12 25.55 26.10
CA ASN A 211 -18.03 25.88 27.19
C ASN A 211 -18.60 24.65 27.89
N GLY A 212 -18.18 23.44 27.53
CA GLY A 212 -18.74 22.18 28.05
C GLY A 212 -20.20 21.95 27.63
N THR A 213 -20.67 22.67 26.61
CA THR A 213 -22.01 22.47 26.05
C THR A 213 -21.98 21.20 25.19
N PRO A 214 -22.77 20.16 25.52
CA PRO A 214 -22.79 18.93 24.75
C PRO A 214 -23.22 19.21 23.31
N ILE A 215 -22.52 18.60 22.36
CA ILE A 215 -22.96 18.62 20.96
C ILE A 215 -24.06 17.57 20.81
N ASP A 216 -25.28 18.03 20.61
CA ASP A 216 -26.51 17.23 20.65
C ASP A 216 -26.87 16.57 19.32
N THR A 217 -26.18 16.92 18.23
CA THR A 217 -26.46 16.43 16.87
C THR A 217 -25.29 15.66 16.26
N PHE A 218 -25.55 14.48 15.71
CA PHE A 218 -24.54 13.66 15.02
C PHE A 218 -24.06 14.30 13.71
N PHE A 219 -24.85 15.21 13.12
CA PHE A 219 -24.48 15.93 11.89
C PHE A 219 -23.30 16.90 12.05
N SER A 220 -22.89 17.16 13.29
CA SER A 220 -21.69 17.93 13.63
C SER A 220 -20.38 17.24 13.22
N PHE A 221 -20.40 15.94 12.93
CA PHE A 221 -19.21 15.17 12.54
C PHE A 221 -19.01 15.09 11.02
N GLU A 222 -17.74 14.95 10.61
CA GLU A 222 -17.35 15.03 9.20
C GLU A 222 -17.93 13.90 8.34
N PHE A 223 -18.12 12.70 8.88
CA PHE A 223 -18.60 11.52 8.16
C PHE A 223 -20.09 11.23 8.35
N SER A 224 -20.83 12.13 8.99
CA SER A 224 -22.25 11.96 9.29
C SER A 224 -23.09 11.62 8.06
N ALA A 225 -22.84 12.31 6.94
CA ALA A 225 -23.50 12.00 5.67
C ALA A 225 -23.20 10.58 5.16
N ASP A 226 -21.96 10.11 5.30
CA ASP A 226 -21.55 8.78 4.87
C ASP A 226 -22.19 7.69 5.76
N THR A 227 -22.37 7.98 7.05
CA THR A 227 -23.15 7.16 7.96
C THR A 227 -24.61 7.05 7.52
N VAL A 228 -25.26 8.16 7.15
CA VAL A 228 -26.65 8.11 6.61
C VAL A 228 -26.73 7.23 5.38
N PHE A 229 -25.82 7.40 4.41
CA PHE A 229 -25.80 6.54 3.22
C PHE A 229 -25.54 5.06 3.55
N ALA A 230 -24.64 4.76 4.48
CA ALA A 230 -24.40 3.40 4.94
C ALA A 230 -25.65 2.80 5.61
N ALA A 231 -26.38 3.58 6.40
CA ALA A 231 -27.63 3.15 7.06
C ALA A 231 -28.76 2.86 6.06
N GLU A 232 -28.76 3.55 4.92
CA GLU A 232 -29.72 3.38 3.82
C GLU A 232 -29.35 2.28 2.82
N TYR A 233 -28.19 1.64 2.97
CA TYR A 233 -27.73 0.60 2.05
C TYR A 233 -28.78 -0.51 1.84
N LYS A 234 -29.18 -0.75 0.59
CA LYS A 234 -30.25 -1.70 0.22
C LYS A 234 -29.75 -3.06 -0.27
N GLY A 235 -28.45 -3.20 -0.53
CA GLY A 235 -27.87 -4.48 -0.99
C GLY A 235 -27.71 -5.50 0.14
N ASP A 236 -27.15 -6.66 -0.20
CA ASP A 236 -27.04 -7.86 0.65
C ASP A 236 -25.58 -8.24 0.99
N PHE A 237 -24.59 -7.54 0.44
CA PHE A 237 -23.17 -7.79 0.75
C PHE A 237 -22.91 -7.77 2.28
N PRO A 238 -22.46 -8.88 2.91
CA PRO A 238 -22.47 -9.03 4.37
C PRO A 238 -21.70 -7.95 5.11
N ARG A 239 -20.55 -7.53 4.59
CA ARG A 239 -19.73 -6.46 5.18
C ARG A 239 -20.47 -5.12 5.20
N PHE A 240 -21.19 -4.79 4.12
CA PHE A 240 -21.98 -3.55 4.04
C PHE A 240 -23.25 -3.64 4.89
N LEU A 241 -23.81 -4.83 5.11
CA LEU A 241 -24.85 -5.03 6.12
C LEU A 241 -24.32 -4.78 7.55
N GLY A 242 -23.07 -5.15 7.83
CA GLY A 242 -22.37 -4.78 9.07
C GLY A 242 -22.25 -3.25 9.23
N TYR A 243 -21.79 -2.55 8.19
CA TYR A 243 -21.74 -1.08 8.20
C TYR A 243 -23.10 -0.42 8.32
N LYS A 244 -24.12 -0.97 7.67
CA LYS A 244 -25.50 -0.51 7.78
C LYS A 244 -26.01 -0.61 9.21
N ARG A 245 -25.75 -1.74 9.88
CA ARG A 245 -26.13 -1.96 11.29
C ARG A 245 -25.42 -0.96 12.21
N PHE A 246 -24.12 -0.80 12.03
CA PHE A 246 -23.31 0.18 12.76
C PHE A 246 -23.84 1.60 12.59
N ALA A 247 -24.05 2.00 11.33
CA ALA A 247 -24.54 3.32 10.99
C ALA A 247 -25.94 3.61 11.54
N LYS A 248 -26.87 2.65 11.43
CA LYS A 248 -28.21 2.77 12.02
C LYS A 248 -28.15 2.95 13.52
N THR A 249 -27.25 2.23 14.20
CA THR A 249 -27.11 2.30 15.66
C THR A 249 -26.57 3.66 16.10
N ILE A 250 -25.56 4.18 15.38
CA ILE A 250 -25.05 5.53 15.62
C ILE A 250 -26.17 6.58 15.46
N LEU A 251 -26.92 6.52 14.36
CA LEU A 251 -27.98 7.49 14.06
C LEU A 251 -29.19 7.38 15.00
N ALA A 252 -29.54 6.16 15.44
CA ALA A 252 -30.61 5.93 16.41
C ALA A 252 -30.25 6.45 17.81
N SER A 253 -28.95 6.51 18.12
CA SER A 253 -28.45 7.05 19.39
C SER A 253 -28.38 8.59 19.45
N ASP A 254 -28.73 9.26 18.35
CA ASP A 254 -28.72 10.73 18.25
C ASP A 254 -30.07 11.34 18.68
N PRO A 255 -30.10 12.23 19.70
CA PRO A 255 -31.34 12.74 20.28
C PRO A 255 -32.28 13.45 19.30
N GLU A 256 -31.75 14.13 18.29
CA GLU A 256 -32.56 14.90 17.33
C GLU A 256 -33.25 14.00 16.30
N THR A 257 -32.53 13.05 15.69
CA THR A 257 -33.09 12.09 14.73
C THR A 257 -34.02 11.08 15.40
N GLY A 258 -33.80 10.77 16.68
CA GLY A 258 -34.63 9.87 17.46
C GLY A 258 -36.10 10.32 17.60
N ARG A 259 -36.41 11.61 17.44
CA ARG A 259 -37.80 12.11 17.56
C ARG A 259 -38.76 11.58 16.49
N GLY A 260 -38.25 11.07 15.37
CA GLY A 260 -39.07 10.48 14.32
C GLY A 260 -39.29 8.95 14.43
N ALA A 261 -38.52 8.26 15.28
CA ALA A 261 -38.65 6.81 15.46
C ALA A 261 -39.77 6.52 16.47
N SER A 262 -40.93 6.09 15.97
CA SER A 262 -42.13 5.83 16.76
C SER A 262 -41.90 4.84 17.91
N SER A 263 -41.94 5.37 19.14
CA SER A 263 -42.58 4.80 20.34
C SER A 263 -42.14 3.45 20.94
N GLY A 264 -41.05 2.81 20.51
CA GLY A 264 -40.63 1.51 21.06
C GLY A 264 -39.61 1.55 22.20
N ASP A 265 -38.44 2.18 21.96
CA ASP A 265 -37.25 2.02 22.80
C ASP A 265 -36.68 3.37 23.24
N ALA A 266 -37.40 4.08 24.11
CA ALA A 266 -37.06 5.43 24.58
C ALA A 266 -35.77 5.54 25.42
N ASN A 267 -34.98 4.47 25.55
CA ASN A 267 -33.83 4.39 26.45
C ASN A 267 -32.53 3.94 25.76
N MET A 268 -32.38 4.22 24.46
CA MET A 268 -31.11 3.94 23.77
C MET A 268 -30.04 4.92 24.25
N THR A 269 -29.00 4.40 24.93
CA THR A 269 -27.89 5.22 25.41
C THR A 269 -27.04 5.70 24.24
N ARG A 270 -26.56 6.94 24.32
CA ARG A 270 -25.69 7.52 23.29
C ARG A 270 -24.38 6.74 23.19
N ILE A 271 -24.15 6.06 22.06
CA ILE A 271 -22.95 5.23 21.84
C ILE A 271 -21.74 6.04 21.37
N TRP A 272 -21.84 7.36 21.26
CA TRP A 272 -20.75 8.23 20.87
C TRP A 272 -20.60 9.43 21.79
N ARG A 273 -19.41 10.04 21.77
CA ARG A 273 -19.05 11.28 22.47
C ARG A 273 -18.26 12.17 21.53
N ASP A 274 -18.47 13.47 21.64
CA ASP A 274 -17.69 14.46 20.93
C ASP A 274 -16.28 14.60 21.51
N LEU A 275 -15.32 14.83 20.63
CA LEU A 275 -13.94 15.17 20.97
C LEU A 275 -13.50 16.31 20.06
N HIS A 276 -12.75 17.27 20.58
CA HIS A 276 -12.28 18.39 19.76
C HIS A 276 -10.76 18.43 19.68
N TYR A 277 -10.23 18.52 18.45
CA TYR A 277 -8.79 18.53 18.11
C TYR A 277 -7.93 19.57 18.85
N LYS A 278 -8.54 20.66 19.30
CA LYS A 278 -7.86 21.71 20.08
C LYS A 278 -7.63 21.36 21.56
N TRP A 279 -8.19 20.26 22.08
CA TRP A 279 -7.97 19.81 23.46
C TRP A 279 -7.33 18.42 23.50
N PRO A 280 -6.04 18.29 23.17
CA PRO A 280 -5.37 16.99 23.14
C PRO A 280 -5.29 16.34 24.52
N SER A 281 -5.32 17.16 25.58
CA SER A 281 -5.43 16.72 26.97
C SER A 281 -6.70 15.92 27.25
N HIS A 282 -7.73 16.02 26.42
CA HIS A 282 -8.94 15.20 26.54
C HIS A 282 -8.81 13.86 25.82
N VAL A 283 -7.86 13.69 24.90
CA VAL A 283 -7.77 12.47 24.08
C VAL A 283 -7.24 11.31 24.93
N TYR A 284 -6.03 11.48 25.50
CA TYR A 284 -5.37 10.38 26.19
C TYR A 284 -6.13 9.92 27.44
N PRO A 285 -6.53 10.79 28.41
CA PRO A 285 -7.24 10.34 29.61
C PRO A 285 -8.60 9.71 29.32
N ASN A 286 -9.27 10.13 28.23
CA ASN A 286 -10.52 9.50 27.85
C ASN A 286 -10.29 8.11 27.28
N LEU A 287 -9.27 7.91 26.44
CA LEU A 287 -9.00 6.64 25.75
C LEU A 287 -8.18 5.64 26.56
N SER A 288 -7.36 6.10 27.52
CA SER A 288 -6.50 5.23 28.35
C SER A 288 -7.29 4.35 29.33
N ARG A 289 -8.59 4.61 29.51
CA ARG A 289 -9.51 3.75 30.28
C ARG A 289 -9.90 2.51 29.47
N CYS A 290 -8.92 1.64 29.22
CA CYS A 290 -9.09 0.52 28.30
C CYS A 290 -10.24 -0.41 28.70
N ALA A 291 -10.52 -0.60 29.99
CA ALA A 291 -11.61 -1.45 30.47
C ALA A 291 -13.02 -0.96 30.03
N ASP A 292 -13.17 0.32 29.73
CA ASP A 292 -14.47 0.97 29.46
C ASP A 292 -14.95 0.77 28.01
N LYS A 293 -14.28 -0.08 27.21
CA LYS A 293 -14.60 -0.35 25.80
C LYS A 293 -14.76 0.95 25.00
N LEU A 294 -13.71 1.78 25.05
CA LEU A 294 -13.67 3.07 24.38
C LEU A 294 -12.88 2.97 23.08
N ALA A 295 -13.41 3.56 22.02
CA ALA A 295 -12.72 3.66 20.73
C ALA A 295 -12.71 5.12 20.26
N TYR A 296 -11.64 5.55 19.61
CA TYR A 296 -11.58 6.82 18.89
C TYR A 296 -11.73 6.57 17.40
N LEU A 297 -12.67 7.25 16.75
CA LEU A 297 -13.05 7.05 15.35
C LEU A 297 -12.72 8.30 14.53
N ASP A 298 -11.88 8.17 13.51
CA ASP A 298 -11.42 9.29 12.69
C ASP A 298 -11.04 8.79 11.27
N LYS A 299 -10.62 9.71 10.40
CA LYS A 299 -9.97 9.40 9.13
C LYS A 299 -8.77 8.48 9.37
N LYS A 300 -8.60 7.50 8.50
CA LYS A 300 -7.52 6.51 8.62
C LYS A 300 -6.13 7.15 8.69
N GLU A 301 -5.92 8.20 7.91
CA GLU A 301 -4.66 8.96 7.95
C GLU A 301 -4.43 9.58 9.33
N ASN A 302 -5.48 10.16 9.92
CA ASN A 302 -5.42 10.77 11.25
C ASN A 302 -5.13 9.74 12.36
N ILE A 303 -5.70 8.53 12.25
CA ILE A 303 -5.44 7.43 13.19
C ILE A 303 -3.97 7.00 13.13
N LYS A 304 -3.40 6.86 11.94
CA LYS A 304 -1.98 6.52 11.77
C LYS A 304 -1.06 7.57 12.37
N ASP A 305 -1.41 8.83 12.21
CA ASP A 305 -0.63 9.94 12.73
C ASP A 305 -0.73 10.06 14.25
N ILE A 306 -1.86 9.74 14.89
CA ILE A 306 -2.02 9.89 16.35
C ILE A 306 -1.41 8.73 17.15
N ILE A 307 -1.33 7.52 16.59
CA ILE A 307 -0.88 6.31 17.30
C ILE A 307 0.53 6.46 17.91
N PRO A 308 1.56 6.97 17.20
CA PRO A 308 2.89 7.14 17.79
C PRO A 308 2.89 8.00 19.06
N PHE A 309 2.05 9.05 19.10
CA PHE A 309 1.90 9.92 20.27
C PHE A 309 1.16 9.22 21.41
N LEU A 310 0.04 8.54 21.13
CA LEU A 310 -0.69 7.81 22.17
C LEU A 310 0.14 6.68 22.77
N ASN A 311 1.00 6.04 21.97
CA ASN A 311 1.91 4.97 22.39
C ASN A 311 3.26 5.49 22.96
N ASP A 312 3.40 6.80 23.14
CA ASP A 312 4.50 7.44 23.88
C ASP A 312 4.01 7.88 25.28
N ASN A 313 3.51 6.91 26.06
CA ASN A 313 2.97 7.15 27.39
C ASN A 313 3.76 6.38 28.46
N SER A 314 3.76 6.92 29.68
CA SER A 314 4.39 6.32 30.86
C SER A 314 3.65 5.07 31.36
N ASP A 315 2.37 4.96 31.06
CA ASP A 315 1.47 3.98 31.68
C ASP A 315 1.58 2.59 31.02
N GLY A 316 2.39 2.47 29.95
CA GLY A 316 2.59 1.23 29.21
C GLY A 316 1.37 0.79 28.39
N ILE A 317 0.35 1.64 28.29
CA ILE A 317 -0.87 1.38 27.53
C ILE A 317 -0.53 1.39 26.05
N PHE A 318 -1.06 0.41 25.31
CA PHE A 318 -0.83 0.29 23.89
C PHE A 318 -2.15 0.43 23.14
N PHE A 319 -2.20 1.36 22.20
CA PHE A 319 -3.30 1.60 21.30
C PHE A 319 -3.00 0.97 19.94
N MET A 320 -4.02 0.37 19.32
CA MET A 320 -3.94 -0.20 17.98
C MET A 320 -5.00 0.37 17.05
N GLU A 321 -4.62 0.56 15.78
CA GLU A 321 -5.53 0.82 14.66
C GLU A 321 -6.39 -0.43 14.41
N GLY A 322 -7.68 -0.25 14.10
CA GLY A 322 -8.54 -1.32 13.60
C GLY A 322 -8.08 -1.83 12.23
N GLU A 323 -8.31 -3.10 11.93
CA GLU A 323 -7.89 -3.73 10.66
C GLU A 323 -8.84 -3.42 9.48
N ASP A 324 -9.88 -2.63 9.70
CA ASP A 324 -10.92 -2.39 8.70
C ASP A 324 -10.55 -1.31 7.67
N ASP A 325 -9.74 -1.72 6.69
CA ASP A 325 -9.10 -0.80 5.74
C ASP A 325 -10.05 0.09 4.91
N ASP A 326 -11.30 -0.35 4.72
CA ASP A 326 -12.29 0.30 3.82
C ASP A 326 -13.55 0.76 4.56
N PHE A 327 -13.51 0.89 5.89
CA PHE A 327 -14.66 1.39 6.63
C PHE A 327 -15.05 2.80 6.15
N LEU A 328 -16.30 2.95 5.71
CA LEU A 328 -16.82 4.15 5.05
C LEU A 328 -15.86 4.68 3.97
N LEU A 329 -15.32 3.79 3.13
CA LEU A 329 -14.48 4.17 2.00
C LEU A 329 -15.26 5.09 1.06
N THR A 330 -14.93 6.37 1.08
CA THR A 330 -15.47 7.40 0.22
C THR A 330 -14.47 7.72 -0.86
N HIS A 331 -14.97 7.92 -2.08
CA HIS A 331 -14.16 8.39 -3.18
C HIS A 331 -14.29 9.91 -3.26
N TYR A 332 -13.17 10.59 -3.44
CA TYR A 332 -13.13 12.02 -3.70
C TYR A 332 -12.94 12.27 -5.18
N ALA A 333 -13.68 13.24 -5.69
CA ALA A 333 -13.54 13.69 -7.04
C ALA A 333 -13.67 15.20 -7.14
N ILE A 334 -13.13 15.72 -8.23
CA ILE A 334 -13.45 17.07 -8.65
C ILE A 334 -14.78 17.02 -9.38
N GLN A 335 -15.80 17.63 -8.79
CA GLN A 335 -17.12 17.72 -9.39
C GLN A 335 -17.23 19.03 -10.18
N ILE A 336 -17.64 18.88 -11.43
CA ILE A 336 -17.72 19.97 -12.40
C ILE A 336 -19.06 19.87 -13.11
N ASP A 337 -19.78 20.97 -13.22
CA ASP A 337 -21.01 21.01 -14.02
C ASP A 337 -20.77 20.54 -15.46
N GLN A 338 -21.74 19.83 -16.03
CA GLN A 338 -21.69 19.57 -17.46
C GLN A 338 -21.99 20.83 -18.24
N THR A 339 -21.18 21.07 -19.26
CA THR A 339 -21.49 22.03 -20.31
C THR A 339 -21.87 21.28 -21.57
N PRO A 340 -22.81 21.81 -22.39
CA PRO A 340 -23.18 21.18 -23.68
C PRO A 340 -22.00 20.98 -24.64
N ARG A 341 -20.89 21.70 -24.40
CA ARG A 341 -19.67 21.70 -25.22
C ARG A 341 -18.42 21.51 -24.36
N ARG A 342 -17.25 21.68 -24.97
CA ARG A 342 -15.93 21.58 -24.32
C ARG A 342 -15.89 22.35 -22.99
N ASN A 343 -15.59 21.62 -21.92
CA ASN A 343 -15.56 22.15 -20.56
C ASN A 343 -14.14 22.67 -20.24
N PHE A 344 -14.02 23.99 -20.11
CA PHE A 344 -12.74 24.66 -19.82
C PHE A 344 -12.15 24.22 -18.48
N VAL A 345 -12.96 24.15 -17.43
CA VAL A 345 -12.52 23.78 -16.07
C VAL A 345 -12.05 22.33 -16.05
N LEU A 346 -12.80 21.42 -16.69
CA LEU A 346 -12.42 20.01 -16.80
C LEU A 346 -11.06 19.84 -17.50
N ASP A 347 -10.84 20.53 -18.62
CA ASP A 347 -9.58 20.45 -19.37
C ASP A 347 -8.39 20.96 -18.53
N ARG A 348 -8.58 22.03 -17.75
CA ARG A 348 -7.55 22.57 -16.85
C ARG A 348 -7.26 21.63 -15.68
N VAL A 349 -8.29 21.10 -15.04
CA VAL A 349 -8.16 20.10 -13.96
C VAL A 349 -7.41 18.87 -14.47
N LYS A 350 -7.82 18.33 -15.61
CA LYS A 350 -7.13 17.19 -16.24
C LYS A 350 -5.66 17.51 -16.52
N PHE A 351 -5.37 18.69 -17.05
CA PHE A 351 -3.99 19.11 -17.28
C PHE A 351 -3.17 19.15 -15.98
N LEU A 352 -3.71 19.73 -14.90
CA LEU A 352 -3.04 19.80 -13.60
C LEU A 352 -2.79 18.42 -12.99
N MET A 353 -3.75 17.51 -13.10
CA MET A 353 -3.60 16.15 -12.60
C MET A 353 -2.60 15.34 -13.41
N VAL A 354 -2.77 15.33 -14.73
CA VAL A 354 -1.93 14.57 -15.65
C VAL A 354 -0.49 15.06 -15.53
N SER A 355 -0.24 16.37 -15.57
CA SER A 355 1.12 16.95 -15.42
C SER A 355 1.81 16.67 -14.07
N GLY A 356 1.08 16.17 -13.06
CA GLY A 356 1.59 15.97 -11.70
C GLY A 356 1.64 17.25 -10.85
N ILE A 357 1.28 18.41 -11.41
CA ILE A 357 1.26 19.70 -10.70
C ILE A 357 0.28 19.65 -9.52
N TYR A 358 -0.91 19.05 -9.72
CA TYR A 358 -1.90 18.91 -8.65
C TYR A 358 -1.34 18.13 -7.46
N LYS A 359 -0.72 16.98 -7.72
CA LYS A 359 -0.11 16.15 -6.67
C LYS A 359 1.06 16.86 -5.99
N TRP A 360 1.88 17.57 -6.75
CA TRP A 360 2.96 18.39 -6.19
C TRP A 360 2.42 19.47 -5.26
N TRP A 361 1.34 20.16 -5.65
CA TRP A 361 0.68 21.16 -4.80
C TRP A 361 0.03 20.55 -3.57
N GLU A 362 -0.62 19.40 -3.68
CA GLU A 362 -1.18 18.68 -2.52
C GLU A 362 -0.08 18.28 -1.52
N GLU A 363 1.05 17.74 -2.01
CA GLU A 363 2.22 17.43 -1.19
C GLU A 363 2.89 18.68 -0.61
N TRP A 364 2.92 19.78 -1.35
CA TRP A 364 3.49 21.04 -0.87
C TRP A 364 2.59 21.69 0.20
N PHE A 365 1.28 21.78 -0.03
CA PHE A 365 0.30 22.30 0.95
C PHE A 365 0.30 21.47 2.23
N SER A 366 0.35 20.15 2.13
CA SER A 366 0.43 19.29 3.32
C SER A 366 1.73 19.47 4.12
N ARG A 367 2.83 19.87 3.49
CA ARG A 367 4.09 20.20 4.19
C ARG A 367 4.10 21.60 4.78
N THR A 368 3.58 22.60 4.07
CA THR A 368 3.60 24.02 4.50
C THR A 368 2.46 24.35 5.45
N ARG A 369 1.33 23.66 5.32
CA ARG A 369 0.15 23.75 6.17
C ARG A 369 -0.28 22.34 6.59
N PRO A 370 0.56 21.64 7.38
CA PRO A 370 0.20 20.32 7.87
C PRO A 370 -1.12 20.42 8.62
N LYS A 371 -2.02 19.49 8.34
CA LYS A 371 -3.26 19.35 9.11
C LYS A 371 -2.86 19.02 10.54
N LYS A 372 -2.84 20.03 11.41
CA LYS A 372 -2.51 19.84 12.81
C LYS A 372 -3.69 19.14 13.46
N LEU A 373 -3.62 17.82 13.62
CA LEU A 373 -4.63 17.06 14.33
C LEU A 373 -4.76 17.53 15.77
N PHE A 374 -3.64 17.81 16.42
CA PHE A 374 -3.64 18.33 17.78
C PHE A 374 -2.59 19.43 17.87
N GLN A 375 -2.93 20.60 18.41
CA GLN A 375 -2.00 21.75 18.47
C GLN A 375 -0.70 21.39 19.20
N TYR A 376 -0.78 20.56 20.24
CA TYR A 376 0.38 20.05 20.99
C TYR A 376 1.19 18.97 20.24
N TYR A 377 0.59 18.26 19.28
CA TYR A 377 1.31 17.29 18.43
C TYR A 377 2.37 17.99 17.58
N ALA A 378 2.13 19.25 17.19
CA ALA A 378 3.13 20.04 16.47
C ALA A 378 4.42 20.27 17.27
N ASN A 379 4.38 20.15 18.61
CA ASN A 379 5.53 20.30 19.49
C ASN A 379 6.09 18.95 19.97
N TRP A 380 5.47 17.82 19.62
CA TRP A 380 6.02 16.49 19.89
C TRP A 380 7.12 16.20 18.87
N THR A 381 8.37 16.36 19.29
CA THR A 381 9.54 16.23 18.41
C THR A 381 10.14 14.84 18.37
N ALA A 382 9.95 14.04 19.44
CA ALA A 382 10.41 12.68 19.54
C ALA A 382 9.74 11.94 20.72
N PRO A 383 9.66 10.59 20.68
CA PRO A 383 9.19 9.81 21.81
C PRO A 383 10.05 10.05 23.07
N LYS A 384 9.42 10.38 24.19
CA LYS A 384 10.09 10.63 25.48
C LYS A 384 10.39 9.33 26.23
N VAL A 385 9.60 8.28 26.02
CA VAL A 385 9.88 6.97 26.60
C VAL A 385 11.19 6.46 25.99
N ARG A 386 12.20 6.18 26.85
CA ARG A 386 13.60 5.90 26.46
C ARG A 386 13.66 5.04 25.20
N ALA A 387 14.26 5.61 24.14
CA ALA A 387 14.56 4.93 22.88
C ALA A 387 15.39 3.63 23.05
N LEU A 388 15.92 3.35 24.26
CA LEU A 388 16.59 2.09 24.57
C LEU A 388 15.67 0.86 24.41
N GLU A 389 14.35 0.99 24.56
CA GLU A 389 13.40 -0.09 24.27
C GLU A 389 12.88 -0.09 22.82
N LYS A 390 13.22 0.95 22.03
CA LYS A 390 12.76 1.14 20.63
C LYS A 390 13.90 1.24 19.60
N LEU A 391 15.14 0.91 19.96
CA LEU A 391 16.28 1.02 19.04
C LEU A 391 16.17 -0.02 17.92
N ASP A 392 15.90 0.49 16.72
CA ASP A 392 15.67 -0.30 15.52
C ASP A 392 16.89 -1.18 15.19
N PHE A 393 16.63 -2.48 15.18
CA PHE A 393 17.57 -3.59 15.04
C PHE A 393 18.56 -3.42 13.87
N THR A 394 18.10 -2.76 12.81
CA THR A 394 18.84 -2.45 11.58
C THR A 394 20.15 -1.70 11.82
N SER A 395 20.17 -0.75 12.77
CA SER A 395 21.36 0.06 13.05
C SER A 395 22.48 -0.75 13.71
N ARG A 396 22.14 -1.75 14.53
CA ARG A 396 23.10 -2.55 15.30
C ARG A 396 23.78 -3.63 14.46
N VAL A 397 23.09 -4.18 13.44
CA VAL A 397 23.65 -5.19 12.53
C VAL A 397 24.66 -4.58 11.54
N ALA A 398 24.41 -3.36 11.05
CA ALA A 398 25.31 -2.68 10.13
C ALA A 398 26.70 -2.39 10.75
N THR A 399 26.73 -2.06 12.05
CA THR A 399 27.98 -1.78 12.76
C THR A 399 28.83 -3.04 12.93
N THR A 400 28.22 -4.20 13.19
CA THR A 400 28.95 -5.48 13.35
C THR A 400 29.57 -5.99 12.05
N LEU A 401 28.87 -5.86 10.91
CA LEU A 401 29.42 -6.25 9.60
C LEU A 401 30.60 -5.37 9.17
N LYS A 402 30.55 -4.07 9.52
CA LYS A 402 31.70 -3.18 9.30
C LYS A 402 32.94 -3.64 10.06
N ILE A 403 32.79 -4.02 11.34
CA ILE A 403 33.91 -4.49 12.16
C ILE A 403 34.52 -5.79 11.59
N TRP A 404 33.68 -6.73 11.17
CA TRP A 404 34.15 -7.99 10.58
C TRP A 404 34.92 -7.78 9.27
N GLY A 405 34.40 -6.93 8.36
CA GLY A 405 35.08 -6.62 7.11
C GLY A 405 36.46 -5.96 7.31
N ILE A 406 36.59 -5.11 8.34
CA ILE A 406 37.87 -4.50 8.70
C ILE A 406 38.87 -5.57 9.16
N CYS A 407 38.46 -6.51 10.02
CA CYS A 407 39.34 -7.57 10.50
C CYS A 407 39.83 -8.51 9.38
N CYS A 408 38.95 -8.92 8.47
CA CYS A 408 39.33 -9.74 7.32
C CYS A 408 40.27 -8.99 6.35
N GLY A 409 40.05 -7.68 6.18
CA GLY A 409 40.93 -6.83 5.39
C GLY A 409 42.35 -6.77 5.96
N PHE A 410 42.50 -6.64 7.27
CA PHE A 410 43.81 -6.64 7.92
C PHE A 410 44.56 -7.98 7.77
N CYS A 411 43.87 -9.12 7.94
CA CYS A 411 44.49 -10.45 7.78
C CYS A 411 44.98 -10.70 6.35
N ALA A 412 44.28 -10.20 5.33
CA ALA A 412 44.67 -10.37 3.94
C ALA A 412 45.91 -9.55 3.53
N VAL A 413 46.22 -8.48 4.27
CA VAL A 413 47.32 -7.56 3.93
C VAL A 413 48.64 -7.94 4.61
N SER A 414 48.59 -8.59 5.79
CA SER A 414 49.79 -8.75 6.64
C SER A 414 50.67 -9.97 6.36
N ASN A 415 50.29 -10.93 5.50
CA ASN A 415 51.13 -12.11 5.26
C ASN A 415 51.01 -12.66 3.81
N PRO A 416 52.02 -12.47 2.95
CA PRO A 416 51.95 -12.84 1.53
C PRO A 416 52.10 -14.35 1.27
N GLU A 417 52.67 -15.15 2.18
CA GLU A 417 52.74 -16.62 2.04
C GLU A 417 51.49 -17.30 2.59
N PHE A 418 50.90 -16.77 3.68
CA PHE A 418 49.57 -17.17 4.15
C PHE A 418 48.43 -16.77 3.20
N LYS A 419 48.77 -15.98 2.17
CA LYS A 419 47.84 -15.51 1.15
C LYS A 419 47.28 -16.66 0.33
N MET A 420 47.97 -17.80 0.21
CA MET A 420 47.48 -18.96 -0.54
C MET A 420 46.60 -19.87 0.33
N GLU A 421 47.03 -20.22 1.54
CA GLU A 421 46.23 -21.08 2.45
C GLU A 421 45.02 -20.36 3.02
N CYS A 422 45.10 -19.07 3.35
CA CYS A 422 43.91 -18.34 3.82
C CYS A 422 42.95 -18.01 2.67
N TYR A 423 43.46 -17.78 1.44
CA TYR A 423 42.57 -17.77 0.27
C TYR A 423 41.99 -19.14 0.01
N GLN A 424 42.73 -20.23 0.21
CA GLN A 424 42.22 -21.58 0.04
C GLN A 424 41.23 -21.93 1.13
N ASP A 425 41.40 -21.51 2.38
CA ASP A 425 40.42 -21.70 3.45
C ASP A 425 39.24 -20.73 3.32
N LEU A 426 39.42 -19.54 2.73
CA LEU A 426 38.30 -18.67 2.34
C LEU A 426 37.61 -19.15 1.07
N GLU A 427 38.31 -19.76 0.11
CA GLU A 427 37.76 -20.42 -1.07
C GLU A 427 37.18 -21.77 -0.72
N ASP A 428 37.61 -22.41 0.36
CA ASP A 428 37.11 -23.69 0.87
C ASP A 428 36.07 -23.44 1.96
N ALA A 429 36.03 -22.28 2.63
CA ALA A 429 34.89 -21.84 3.45
C ALA A 429 33.83 -21.16 2.58
N ALA A 430 34.18 -20.31 1.62
CA ALA A 430 33.28 -19.85 0.57
C ALA A 430 32.98 -20.97 -0.42
N GLY A 431 33.80 -22.01 -0.46
CA GLY A 431 33.60 -23.25 -1.20
C GLY A 431 32.92 -24.33 -0.39
N LYS A 432 32.83 -24.27 0.95
CA LYS A 432 32.00 -25.13 1.84
C LYS A 432 30.68 -24.46 2.17
N VAL A 433 30.62 -23.14 2.18
CA VAL A 433 29.39 -22.35 2.06
C VAL A 433 28.94 -22.46 0.61
N GLY A 434 29.84 -22.35 -0.35
CA GLY A 434 29.60 -22.57 -1.77
C GLY A 434 29.29 -24.02 -2.12
N LEU A 435 29.82 -25.03 -1.43
CA LEU A 435 29.47 -26.46 -1.49
C LEU A 435 28.31 -26.76 -0.55
N ALA A 436 27.99 -25.98 0.47
CA ALA A 436 26.71 -26.14 1.16
C ALA A 436 25.62 -25.68 0.19
N PHE A 437 25.77 -24.49 -0.39
CA PHE A 437 24.92 -23.97 -1.45
C PHE A 437 24.97 -24.85 -2.72
N ASN A 438 26.13 -25.39 -3.14
CA ASN A 438 26.29 -26.27 -4.30
C ASN A 438 26.01 -27.74 -4.02
N LYS A 439 26.08 -28.27 -2.80
CA LYS A 439 25.63 -29.65 -2.47
C LYS A 439 24.12 -29.65 -2.26
N TYR A 440 23.54 -28.54 -1.78
CA TYR A 440 22.12 -28.24 -1.96
C TYR A 440 21.76 -28.03 -3.44
N SER A 441 22.65 -27.49 -4.29
CA SER A 441 22.43 -27.36 -5.75
C SER A 441 22.73 -28.63 -6.58
N TRP A 442 23.61 -29.53 -6.11
CA TRP A 442 24.09 -30.75 -6.78
C TRP A 442 23.23 -31.96 -6.42
N ILE A 443 22.70 -32.05 -5.20
CA ILE A 443 21.56 -32.96 -4.91
C ILE A 443 20.33 -32.56 -5.75
N TYR A 444 20.17 -31.27 -6.04
CA TYR A 444 19.14 -30.75 -6.97
C TYR A 444 19.45 -31.01 -8.46
N ARG A 445 20.72 -31.28 -8.83
CA ARG A 445 21.16 -31.41 -10.22
C ARG A 445 21.37 -32.85 -10.68
N GLU A 446 21.72 -33.78 -9.80
CA GLU A 446 22.16 -35.13 -10.20
C GLU A 446 21.17 -36.25 -9.89
N VAL A 447 20.19 -36.05 -9.00
CA VAL A 447 19.11 -37.04 -8.80
C VAL A 447 17.94 -36.79 -9.75
N ILE A 448 17.84 -35.62 -10.37
CA ILE A 448 16.77 -35.27 -11.32
C ILE A 448 17.39 -34.60 -12.56
N LEU A 449 17.60 -35.39 -13.62
CA LEU A 449 17.98 -35.06 -15.01
C LEU A 449 19.43 -35.39 -15.40
N PRO A 450 19.64 -36.65 -15.84
CA PRO A 450 20.00 -36.79 -17.24
C PRO A 450 19.07 -37.78 -17.96
N PHE A 451 17.97 -37.25 -18.51
CA PHE A 451 17.39 -37.74 -19.77
C PHE A 451 16.99 -36.53 -20.60
N LYS A 452 17.95 -36.05 -21.41
CA LYS A 452 17.73 -35.06 -22.47
C LYS A 452 17.76 -35.78 -23.82
N ARG A 453 16.73 -36.60 -24.04
CA ARG A 453 16.06 -36.73 -25.34
C ARG A 453 14.68 -36.18 -25.10
N SER A 454 14.35 -35.04 -25.72
CA SER A 454 13.01 -34.45 -25.65
C SER A 454 12.00 -35.53 -26.01
N PRO A 455 11.06 -35.83 -25.10
CA PRO A 455 9.78 -35.15 -25.26
C PRO A 455 9.17 -34.71 -23.94
N ALA A 456 8.53 -33.55 -24.02
CA ALA A 456 7.63 -32.98 -23.04
C ALA A 456 8.31 -32.33 -21.81
N TRP A 457 7.65 -31.26 -21.31
CA TRP A 457 7.95 -30.53 -20.07
C TRP A 457 9.02 -29.43 -20.23
N THR A 458 8.64 -28.20 -20.62
CA THR A 458 8.11 -27.19 -19.67
C THR A 458 7.30 -26.11 -20.39
N HIS A 459 6.27 -26.51 -21.13
CA HIS A 459 5.17 -25.60 -21.46
C HIS A 459 4.01 -25.84 -20.50
N ILE A 460 3.29 -24.79 -20.08
CA ILE A 460 2.23 -24.90 -19.08
C ILE A 460 1.11 -25.89 -19.45
N TYR A 461 0.84 -26.11 -20.75
CA TYR A 461 -0.10 -27.13 -21.19
C TYR A 461 0.44 -28.55 -20.99
N ALA A 462 1.76 -28.75 -21.08
CA ALA A 462 2.36 -30.02 -20.69
C ALA A 462 2.06 -30.22 -19.21
N LEU A 463 2.39 -29.25 -18.33
CA LEU A 463 2.07 -29.25 -16.88
C LEU A 463 0.68 -29.80 -16.56
N HIS A 464 -0.32 -29.40 -17.33
CA HIS A 464 -1.70 -29.81 -17.10
C HIS A 464 -1.90 -31.32 -17.35
N ASP A 465 -1.28 -31.86 -18.41
CA ASP A 465 -1.42 -33.26 -18.81
C ASP A 465 -0.72 -34.26 -17.84
N GLN A 466 0.15 -33.81 -16.91
CA GLN A 466 0.63 -34.65 -15.79
C GLN A 466 -0.18 -34.46 -14.50
N GLY A 467 -1.33 -33.80 -14.57
CA GLY A 467 -2.22 -33.62 -13.42
C GLY A 467 -1.71 -32.58 -12.42
N PHE A 468 -1.03 -31.53 -12.89
CA PHE A 468 -0.69 -30.42 -12.00
C PHE A 468 -1.96 -29.71 -11.50
N LYS A 469 -1.99 -29.38 -10.22
CA LYS A 469 -2.98 -28.50 -9.59
C LYS A 469 -2.48 -27.07 -9.66
N TYR A 470 -3.36 -26.15 -10.01
CA TYR A 470 -2.99 -24.76 -10.27
C TYR A 470 -3.61 -23.83 -9.23
N PHE A 471 -2.79 -22.92 -8.73
CA PHE A 471 -3.23 -21.83 -7.88
C PHE A 471 -3.30 -20.53 -8.65
N LEU A 472 -4.47 -19.92 -8.64
CA LEU A 472 -4.73 -18.63 -9.25
C LEU A 472 -4.89 -17.56 -8.18
N PRO A 473 -4.22 -16.40 -8.33
CA PRO A 473 -4.39 -15.31 -7.40
C PRO A 473 -5.80 -14.73 -7.47
N LEU A 474 -6.38 -14.45 -6.30
CA LEU A 474 -7.57 -13.62 -6.17
C LEU A 474 -7.17 -12.17 -5.90
N PRO A 475 -7.76 -11.18 -6.59
CA PRO A 475 -7.44 -9.77 -6.40
C PRO A 475 -7.59 -9.35 -4.95
N SER A 476 -6.69 -8.47 -4.50
CA SER A 476 -6.68 -7.92 -3.14
C SER A 476 -7.99 -7.24 -2.73
N ASP A 477 -8.75 -6.79 -3.73
CA ASP A 477 -10.00 -6.02 -3.66
C ASP A 477 -11.26 -6.91 -3.59
N VAL A 478 -11.11 -8.25 -3.60
CA VAL A 478 -12.22 -9.19 -3.49
C VAL A 478 -12.22 -9.82 -2.09
N LYS A 479 -13.18 -9.46 -1.25
CA LYS A 479 -13.38 -10.11 0.06
C LYS A 479 -14.38 -11.27 -0.07
N LEU A 480 -13.92 -12.50 0.15
CA LEU A 480 -14.78 -13.66 0.43
C LEU A 480 -15.04 -13.73 1.94
N THR A 481 -16.31 -13.78 2.34
CA THR A 481 -16.72 -13.94 3.74
C THR A 481 -16.73 -15.42 4.15
N ASP A 482 -16.33 -15.73 5.39
CA ASP A 482 -16.10 -17.09 5.90
C ASP A 482 -17.36 -18.02 5.98
N ASN A 483 -18.55 -17.54 5.59
CA ASN A 483 -19.76 -18.38 5.47
C ASN A 483 -19.94 -19.09 4.11
N TRP A 484 -18.93 -19.05 3.23
CA TRP A 484 -18.99 -19.72 1.93
C TRP A 484 -18.93 -21.26 1.99
N TYR A 485 -18.89 -21.85 3.18
CA TYR A 485 -18.97 -23.30 3.36
C TYR A 485 -20.40 -23.84 3.59
N THR A 486 -21.44 -23.01 3.69
CA THR A 486 -22.80 -23.54 3.97
C THR A 486 -23.98 -23.04 3.15
N ASN A 487 -23.88 -22.07 2.24
CA ASN A 487 -24.98 -21.83 1.28
C ASN A 487 -24.50 -21.19 -0.04
N GLY A 488 -24.90 -21.82 -1.15
CA GLY A 488 -24.48 -21.47 -2.50
C GLY A 488 -25.15 -20.22 -3.05
N THR A 489 -24.34 -19.31 -3.59
CA THR A 489 -24.62 -18.46 -4.77
C THR A 489 -23.32 -17.79 -5.20
N SER A 490 -22.98 -17.91 -6.49
CA SER A 490 -21.71 -17.45 -7.07
C SER A 490 -21.78 -15.99 -7.52
N ALA A 491 -20.74 -15.20 -7.22
CA ALA A 491 -20.44 -13.96 -7.92
C ALA A 491 -18.96 -13.94 -8.34
N ASP A 492 -18.74 -13.64 -9.62
CA ASP A 492 -17.46 -13.67 -10.33
C ASP A 492 -16.51 -12.54 -9.89
N THR A 493 -15.24 -12.90 -9.68
CA THR A 493 -14.19 -11.96 -9.26
C THR A 493 -13.44 -11.39 -10.49
N PRO A 494 -12.90 -10.15 -10.46
CA PRO A 494 -12.35 -9.47 -11.65
C PRO A 494 -11.16 -10.19 -12.33
N PHE A 495 -10.32 -10.91 -11.59
CA PHE A 495 -9.14 -11.59 -12.17
C PHE A 495 -9.44 -13.03 -12.61
N THR A 496 -10.39 -13.72 -11.98
CA THR A 496 -10.99 -14.91 -12.58
C THR A 496 -11.74 -14.54 -13.86
N PHE A 497 -12.35 -13.36 -13.93
CA PHE A 497 -13.01 -12.85 -15.13
C PHE A 497 -12.02 -12.52 -16.26
N GLU A 498 -10.89 -11.83 -16.00
CA GLU A 498 -9.85 -11.59 -17.02
C GLU A 498 -9.26 -12.89 -17.56
N LEU A 499 -8.83 -13.82 -16.69
CA LEU A 499 -8.30 -15.11 -17.11
C LEU A 499 -9.37 -15.97 -17.80
N PHE A 500 -10.63 -15.87 -17.38
CA PHE A 500 -11.75 -16.57 -18.01
C PHE A 500 -12.05 -16.02 -19.41
N ILE A 501 -12.02 -14.69 -19.60
CA ILE A 501 -12.20 -14.07 -20.91
C ILE A 501 -11.03 -14.41 -21.84
N ASP A 502 -9.79 -14.34 -21.36
CA ASP A 502 -8.62 -14.75 -22.14
C ASP A 502 -8.66 -16.25 -22.47
N ALA A 503 -9.09 -17.10 -21.53
CA ALA A 503 -9.32 -18.52 -21.77
C ALA A 503 -10.48 -18.76 -22.75
N LEU A 504 -11.55 -17.97 -22.70
CA LEU A 504 -12.68 -18.05 -23.65
C LEU A 504 -12.22 -17.68 -25.07
N LEU A 505 -11.45 -16.60 -25.20
CA LEU A 505 -10.87 -16.14 -26.46
C LEU A 505 -9.88 -17.16 -27.02
N ALA A 506 -9.00 -17.73 -26.18
CA ALA A 506 -8.04 -18.76 -26.58
C ALA A 506 -8.72 -20.11 -26.90
N ALA A 507 -9.78 -20.50 -26.18
CA ALA A 507 -10.53 -21.72 -26.41
C ALA A 507 -11.31 -21.68 -27.74
N ASN A 508 -11.74 -20.49 -28.14
CA ASN A 508 -12.46 -20.21 -29.39
C ASN A 508 -11.53 -19.87 -30.56
N TYR A 509 -10.21 -19.84 -30.36
CA TYR A 509 -9.25 -19.64 -31.43
C TYR A 509 -9.36 -20.76 -32.48
N ALA A 510 -9.59 -20.38 -33.74
CA ALA A 510 -9.83 -21.30 -34.85
C ALA A 510 -8.57 -21.67 -35.65
N GLY A 511 -7.41 -21.09 -35.34
CA GLY A 511 -6.16 -21.37 -36.07
C GLY A 511 -5.37 -22.57 -35.54
N ASP A 512 -4.55 -23.17 -36.40
CA ASP A 512 -3.83 -24.43 -36.16
C ASP A 512 -2.37 -24.24 -35.72
N PHE A 513 -1.99 -23.06 -35.23
CA PHE A 513 -0.61 -22.82 -34.80
C PHE A 513 -0.26 -23.69 -33.59
N PRO A 514 0.77 -24.56 -33.63
CA PRO A 514 1.00 -25.59 -32.61
C PRO A 514 1.11 -25.05 -31.17
N ARG A 515 1.75 -23.89 -31.00
CA ARG A 515 1.86 -23.22 -29.69
C ARG A 515 0.50 -22.71 -29.18
N LEU A 516 -0.34 -22.20 -30.06
CA LEU A 516 -1.70 -21.73 -29.74
C LEU A 516 -2.66 -22.90 -29.50
N LEU A 517 -2.43 -24.05 -30.14
CA LEU A 517 -3.20 -25.27 -29.88
C LEU A 517 -2.98 -25.80 -28.45
N GLY A 518 -1.75 -25.71 -27.94
CA GLY A 518 -1.43 -25.96 -26.53
C GLY A 518 -2.19 -25.03 -25.59
N TYR A 519 -2.23 -23.73 -25.89
CA TYR A 519 -3.00 -22.75 -25.12
C TYR A 519 -4.51 -22.99 -25.20
N LYS A 520 -5.03 -23.36 -26.37
CA LYS A 520 -6.44 -23.73 -26.56
C LYS A 520 -6.84 -24.92 -25.69
N ARG A 521 -6.00 -25.95 -25.59
CA ARG A 521 -6.24 -27.11 -24.71
C ARG A 521 -6.22 -26.71 -23.24
N PHE A 522 -5.22 -25.95 -22.82
CA PHE A 522 -5.11 -25.43 -21.45
C PHE A 522 -6.30 -24.54 -21.07
N ALA A 523 -6.71 -23.64 -21.96
CA ALA A 523 -7.85 -22.75 -21.78
C ALA A 523 -9.18 -23.53 -21.69
N LYS A 524 -9.38 -24.53 -22.56
CA LYS A 524 -10.54 -25.43 -22.46
C LYS A 524 -10.59 -26.19 -21.14
N ALA A 525 -9.44 -26.58 -20.59
CA ALA A 525 -9.37 -27.24 -19.30
C ALA A 525 -9.73 -26.31 -18.13
N ILE A 526 -9.33 -25.03 -18.17
CA ILE A 526 -9.78 -23.99 -17.22
C ILE A 526 -11.30 -23.84 -17.27
N LEU A 527 -11.86 -23.69 -18.48
CA LEU A 527 -13.30 -23.50 -18.68
C LEU A 527 -14.10 -24.74 -18.23
N ALA A 528 -13.60 -25.94 -18.50
CA ALA A 528 -14.22 -27.19 -18.07
C ALA A 528 -14.20 -27.34 -16.55
N GLY A 529 -13.09 -26.98 -15.88
CA GLY A 529 -12.99 -26.98 -14.42
C GLY A 529 -13.98 -26.03 -13.76
N ASN A 530 -14.13 -24.81 -14.29
CA ASN A 530 -15.11 -23.86 -13.77
C ASN A 530 -16.56 -24.32 -13.99
N ARG A 531 -16.87 -24.91 -15.16
CA ARG A 531 -18.19 -25.47 -15.45
C ARG A 531 -18.53 -26.64 -14.52
N ALA A 532 -17.56 -27.51 -14.23
CA ALA A 532 -17.74 -28.61 -13.29
C ALA A 532 -18.00 -28.12 -11.86
N ASN A 533 -17.33 -27.04 -11.42
CA ASN A 533 -17.58 -26.44 -10.11
C ASN A 533 -18.98 -25.82 -9.99
N TYR A 534 -19.46 -25.19 -11.06
CA TYR A 534 -20.83 -24.66 -11.13
C TYR A 534 -21.88 -25.79 -11.06
N LEU A 535 -21.69 -26.87 -11.81
CA LEU A 535 -22.59 -28.02 -11.79
C LEU A 535 -22.59 -28.74 -10.43
N ARG A 536 -21.43 -28.84 -9.76
CA ARG A 536 -21.30 -29.44 -8.42
C ARG A 536 -22.09 -28.70 -7.34
N GLN A 537 -22.10 -27.36 -7.39
CA GLN A 537 -22.95 -26.56 -6.49
C GLN A 537 -24.45 -26.81 -6.71
N SER A 538 -24.85 -27.28 -7.91
CA SER A 538 -26.24 -27.57 -8.22
C SER A 538 -26.67 -29.03 -7.96
N SER A 539 -25.74 -30.00 -7.96
CA SER A 539 -26.09 -31.43 -7.94
C SER A 539 -25.79 -32.17 -6.62
N GLY A 540 -25.08 -31.57 -5.66
CA GLY A 540 -24.82 -32.19 -4.35
C GLY A 540 -23.88 -33.41 -4.36
N GLU A 541 -23.17 -33.67 -5.46
CA GLU A 541 -22.31 -34.84 -5.62
C GLU A 541 -20.86 -34.56 -5.18
N GLU A 542 -20.37 -35.29 -4.17
CA GLU A 542 -19.16 -34.91 -3.42
C GLU A 542 -17.80 -35.40 -3.98
N ASN A 543 -17.72 -36.20 -5.06
CA ASN A 543 -16.49 -36.98 -5.35
C ASN A 543 -15.69 -36.66 -6.64
N MET A 544 -15.60 -35.39 -7.08
CA MET A 544 -14.61 -34.98 -8.10
C MET A 544 -13.51 -34.06 -7.54
N THR A 545 -12.25 -34.36 -7.84
CA THR A 545 -11.07 -33.59 -7.41
C THR A 545 -10.90 -32.33 -8.25
N ASN A 546 -11.07 -31.16 -7.63
CA ASN A 546 -10.91 -29.87 -8.30
C ASN A 546 -9.41 -29.53 -8.43
N ASN A 547 -8.92 -29.38 -9.66
CA ASN A 547 -7.49 -29.09 -9.93
C ASN A 547 -7.14 -27.61 -9.77
N TRP A 548 -8.13 -26.74 -9.55
CA TRP A 548 -7.94 -25.31 -9.38
C TRP A 548 -8.21 -24.91 -7.93
N ARG A 549 -7.32 -24.10 -7.37
CA ARG A 549 -7.50 -23.54 -6.05
C ARG A 549 -7.22 -22.05 -6.09
N HIS A 550 -8.07 -21.28 -5.44
CA HIS A 550 -7.87 -19.86 -5.33
C HIS A 550 -6.88 -19.55 -4.22
N LEU A 551 -6.00 -18.59 -4.47
CA LEU A 551 -4.95 -18.20 -3.55
C LEU A 551 -5.05 -16.70 -3.31
N HIS A 552 -5.26 -16.29 -2.06
CA HIS A 552 -5.65 -14.92 -1.74
C HIS A 552 -4.42 -14.06 -1.41
N TYR A 553 -4.22 -12.94 -2.12
CA TYR A 553 -3.08 -12.03 -1.87
C TYR A 553 -3.05 -11.40 -0.47
N MET A 554 -4.21 -11.31 0.20
CA MET A 554 -4.30 -10.74 1.54
C MET A 554 -3.89 -11.74 2.63
N LYS A 555 -3.87 -13.05 2.32
CA LYS A 555 -3.53 -14.12 3.25
C LYS A 555 -2.21 -14.77 2.83
N PRO A 556 -1.06 -14.10 3.01
CA PRO A 556 0.25 -14.63 2.60
C PRO A 556 0.58 -15.98 3.25
N TYR A 557 0.00 -16.25 4.44
CA TYR A 557 0.08 -17.54 5.13
C TYR A 557 -0.73 -18.65 4.45
N HIS A 558 -1.58 -18.37 3.46
CA HIS A 558 -2.18 -19.37 2.57
C HIS A 558 -1.29 -19.69 1.39
N VAL A 559 -0.39 -18.78 1.00
CA VAL A 559 0.45 -18.97 -0.20
C VAL A 559 1.39 -20.13 0.03
N TYR A 560 2.18 -20.05 1.11
CA TYR A 560 3.23 -21.01 1.34
C TYR A 560 2.71 -22.43 1.66
N PRO A 561 1.82 -22.67 2.65
CA PRO A 561 1.37 -24.02 3.00
C PRO A 561 0.54 -24.74 1.92
N ASN A 562 0.05 -24.00 0.91
CA ASN A 562 -0.62 -24.57 -0.24
C ASN A 562 0.34 -24.88 -1.38
N LEU A 563 1.43 -24.12 -1.52
CA LEU A 563 2.46 -24.34 -2.54
C LEU A 563 3.57 -25.29 -2.06
N SER A 564 3.84 -25.37 -0.76
CA SER A 564 4.92 -26.17 -0.15
C SER A 564 4.59 -27.65 -0.01
N ARG A 565 3.37 -28.07 -0.34
CA ARG A 565 2.98 -29.49 -0.38
C ARG A 565 3.57 -30.17 -1.60
N CYS A 566 4.87 -30.48 -1.56
CA CYS A 566 5.62 -31.08 -2.66
C CYS A 566 5.07 -32.44 -3.15
N GLY A 567 4.23 -33.12 -2.36
CA GLY A 567 3.57 -34.36 -2.76
C GLY A 567 2.45 -34.16 -3.80
N ASP A 568 1.88 -32.96 -3.88
CA ASP A 568 0.96 -32.57 -4.94
C ASP A 568 1.75 -31.80 -6.01
N LYS A 569 1.63 -32.19 -7.29
CA LYS A 569 2.23 -31.44 -8.41
C LYS A 569 1.55 -30.08 -8.52
N VAL A 570 2.04 -29.06 -7.81
CA VAL A 570 1.38 -27.76 -7.69
C VAL A 570 2.13 -26.68 -8.47
N ALA A 571 1.40 -25.83 -9.19
CA ALA A 571 1.94 -24.64 -9.86
C ALA A 571 1.20 -23.37 -9.45
N TYR A 572 1.94 -22.30 -9.18
CA TYR A 572 1.40 -20.95 -8.96
C TYR A 572 1.52 -20.14 -10.25
N LEU A 573 0.40 -19.57 -10.70
CA LEU A 573 0.36 -18.78 -11.93
C LEU A 573 0.04 -17.31 -11.61
N ASP A 574 0.94 -16.41 -11.97
CA ASP A 574 0.80 -14.96 -11.76
C ASP A 574 1.61 -14.19 -12.83
N LYS A 575 1.51 -12.86 -12.84
CA LYS A 575 2.27 -11.98 -13.73
C LYS A 575 3.77 -12.23 -13.55
N LYS A 576 4.54 -12.18 -14.65
CA LYS A 576 6.00 -12.43 -14.65
C LYS A 576 6.76 -11.63 -13.59
N LYS A 577 6.42 -10.35 -13.42
CA LYS A 577 7.02 -9.49 -12.39
C LYS A 577 6.66 -9.98 -10.98
N ASN A 578 5.41 -10.39 -10.80
CA ASN A 578 4.91 -10.93 -9.54
C ASN A 578 5.60 -12.23 -9.14
N ILE A 579 5.77 -13.16 -10.08
CA ILE A 579 6.53 -14.40 -9.85
C ILE A 579 7.99 -14.09 -9.53
N LYS A 580 8.62 -13.15 -10.23
CA LYS A 580 10.01 -12.74 -9.94
C LYS A 580 10.15 -12.15 -8.54
N ASP A 581 9.21 -11.31 -8.15
CA ASP A 581 9.22 -10.62 -6.86
C ASP A 581 8.85 -11.59 -5.72
N ILE A 582 8.00 -12.60 -5.97
CA ILE A 582 7.53 -13.53 -4.94
C ILE A 582 8.56 -14.63 -4.61
N ILE A 583 9.32 -15.12 -5.60
CA ILE A 583 10.25 -16.25 -5.44
C ILE A 583 11.22 -16.09 -4.26
N PRO A 584 11.90 -14.94 -4.05
CA PRO A 584 12.80 -14.76 -2.93
C PRO A 584 12.17 -15.01 -1.55
N TYR A 585 10.89 -14.68 -1.36
CA TYR A 585 10.19 -14.95 -0.09
C TYR A 585 9.54 -16.32 -0.04
N LEU A 586 9.10 -16.88 -1.17
CA LEU A 586 8.68 -18.29 -1.18
C LEU A 586 9.86 -19.20 -0.83
N ASN A 587 11.08 -18.81 -1.22
CA ASN A 587 12.33 -19.49 -0.86
C ASN A 587 12.88 -19.07 0.52
N ASP A 588 12.29 -18.07 1.19
CA ASP A 588 12.57 -17.67 2.59
C ASP A 588 11.59 -18.41 3.52
N ASN A 589 11.69 -19.74 3.52
CA ASN A 589 10.76 -20.61 4.21
C ASN A 589 11.44 -21.62 5.13
N VAL A 590 10.71 -22.04 6.16
CA VAL A 590 11.21 -22.94 7.20
C VAL A 590 11.32 -24.39 6.75
N ASP A 591 10.55 -24.83 5.73
CA ASP A 591 10.55 -26.23 5.28
C ASP A 591 11.64 -26.53 4.22
N GLY A 592 12.46 -25.53 3.83
CA GLY A 592 13.55 -25.69 2.85
C GLY A 592 13.10 -25.95 1.41
N VAL A 593 11.84 -25.70 1.07
CA VAL A 593 11.26 -25.94 -0.26
C VAL A 593 11.76 -24.87 -1.25
N VAL A 594 12.32 -25.29 -2.39
CA VAL A 594 12.83 -24.38 -3.43
C VAL A 594 11.83 -24.24 -4.57
N PHE A 595 11.29 -23.04 -4.71
CA PHE A 595 10.42 -22.65 -5.81
C PHE A 595 11.25 -22.07 -6.96
N ILE A 596 11.03 -22.59 -8.17
CA ILE A 596 11.68 -22.17 -9.40
C ILE A 596 10.68 -21.49 -10.34
N LYS A 597 11.16 -20.48 -11.06
CA LYS A 597 10.38 -19.81 -12.10
C LYS A 597 10.26 -20.74 -13.32
N GLY A 598 9.05 -20.85 -13.89
CA GLY A 598 8.84 -21.53 -15.18
C GLY A 598 9.59 -20.86 -16.34
N ALA A 599 10.00 -21.62 -17.35
CA ALA A 599 10.83 -21.16 -18.46
C ALA A 599 10.09 -20.34 -19.53
N ASP A 600 8.75 -20.38 -19.57
CA ASP A 600 7.95 -19.77 -20.63
C ASP A 600 7.62 -18.30 -20.28
N ASP A 601 8.52 -17.41 -20.67
CA ASP A 601 8.51 -15.98 -20.35
C ASP A 601 7.40 -15.17 -21.05
N ASP A 602 6.72 -15.78 -22.04
CA ASP A 602 5.70 -15.17 -22.91
C ASP A 602 4.29 -15.76 -22.72
N PHE A 603 4.08 -16.53 -21.65
CA PHE A 603 2.79 -17.15 -21.37
C PHE A 603 1.74 -16.10 -20.97
N LEU A 604 0.63 -16.00 -21.72
CA LEU A 604 -0.47 -15.03 -21.54
C LEU A 604 -0.03 -13.55 -21.60
N LEU A 605 0.54 -13.15 -22.74
CA LEU A 605 0.79 -11.74 -23.04
C LEU A 605 -0.54 -10.95 -23.08
N THR A 606 -0.80 -10.22 -22.01
CA THR A 606 -1.93 -9.28 -21.91
C THR A 606 -1.46 -7.89 -22.34
N TRP A 607 -2.15 -7.32 -23.34
CA TRP A 607 -1.89 -5.97 -23.81
C TRP A 607 -2.83 -5.01 -23.09
N TYR A 608 -2.28 -4.13 -22.27
CA TYR A 608 -3.06 -3.07 -21.62
C TYR A 608 -3.19 -1.88 -22.58
N GLY A 609 -4.42 -1.48 -22.88
CA GLY A 609 -4.73 -0.31 -23.71
C GLY A 609 -5.67 0.65 -23.00
N ILE A 610 -5.58 1.94 -23.33
CA ILE A 610 -6.56 2.92 -22.88
C ILE A 610 -7.78 2.82 -23.80
N GLN A 611 -8.88 2.28 -23.29
CA GLN A 611 -10.12 2.20 -24.06
C GLN A 611 -10.79 3.57 -24.13
N ILE A 612 -10.80 4.16 -25.33
CA ILE A 612 -11.48 5.41 -25.60
C ILE A 612 -12.68 5.08 -26.48
N ARG A 613 -13.89 5.35 -25.99
CA ARG A 613 -15.10 5.15 -26.81
C ARG A 613 -14.97 5.99 -28.08
N PRO A 614 -15.18 5.39 -29.26
CA PRO A 614 -15.09 6.12 -30.51
C PRO A 614 -16.15 7.22 -30.50
N THR A 615 -15.70 8.47 -30.50
CA THR A 615 -16.54 9.60 -30.86
C THR A 615 -16.42 9.79 -32.37
N PRO A 616 -17.49 10.19 -33.09
CA PRO A 616 -17.44 10.41 -34.54
C PRO A 616 -16.44 11.49 -34.99
N ARG A 617 -15.79 12.21 -34.05
CA ARG A 617 -14.92 13.37 -34.27
C ARG A 617 -13.63 13.27 -33.46
N ARG A 618 -12.62 14.06 -33.86
CA ARG A 618 -11.28 14.17 -33.23
C ARG A 618 -11.40 14.11 -31.72
N ASN A 619 -10.91 13.01 -31.16
CA ASN A 619 -10.98 12.77 -29.74
C ASN A 619 -9.77 13.43 -29.08
N PHE A 620 -9.99 14.59 -28.47
CA PHE A 620 -8.93 15.33 -27.77
C PHE A 620 -8.18 14.47 -26.74
N VAL A 621 -8.87 13.53 -26.08
CA VAL A 621 -8.25 12.61 -25.12
C VAL A 621 -7.30 11.65 -25.85
N LEU A 622 -7.72 11.10 -27.00
CA LEU A 622 -6.87 10.24 -27.82
C LEU A 622 -5.61 10.98 -28.32
N ASP A 623 -5.77 12.21 -28.81
CA ASP A 623 -4.65 13.00 -29.32
C ASP A 623 -3.64 13.34 -28.20
N ARG A 624 -4.13 13.63 -26.99
CA ARG A 624 -3.27 13.87 -25.83
C ARG A 624 -2.59 12.61 -25.30
N VAL A 625 -3.30 11.48 -25.25
CA VAL A 625 -2.71 10.18 -24.88
C VAL A 625 -1.60 9.81 -25.86
N LYS A 626 -1.84 9.96 -27.16
CA LYS A 626 -0.81 9.76 -28.20
C LYS A 626 0.40 10.65 -27.96
N PHE A 627 0.18 11.94 -27.71
CA PHE A 627 1.27 12.88 -27.41
C PHE A 627 2.07 12.46 -26.16
N LEU A 628 1.40 12.06 -25.08
CA LEU A 628 2.05 11.60 -23.84
C LEU A 628 2.88 10.33 -24.05
N MET A 629 2.39 9.40 -24.86
CA MET A 629 3.11 8.17 -25.20
C MET A 629 4.32 8.46 -26.09
N VAL A 630 4.16 9.24 -27.16
CA VAL A 630 5.24 9.54 -28.13
C VAL A 630 6.32 10.44 -27.53
N SER A 631 5.97 11.38 -26.65
CA SER A 631 6.93 12.26 -25.97
C SER A 631 7.75 11.57 -24.87
N GLY A 632 7.42 10.33 -24.49
CA GLY A 632 8.05 9.61 -23.38
C GLY A 632 7.64 10.10 -21.98
N ILE A 633 6.77 11.11 -21.88
CA ILE A 633 6.25 11.62 -20.60
C ILE A 633 5.51 10.53 -19.85
N TYR A 634 4.64 9.79 -20.54
CA TYR A 634 3.90 8.68 -19.93
C TYR A 634 4.84 7.63 -19.34
N LYS A 635 5.88 7.24 -20.09
CA LYS A 635 6.89 6.29 -19.63
C LYS A 635 7.64 6.81 -18.40
N ARG A 636 8.06 8.09 -18.41
CA ARG A 636 8.72 8.72 -17.26
C ARG A 636 7.82 8.75 -16.03
N TRP A 637 6.52 8.99 -16.19
CA TRP A 637 5.56 8.94 -15.09
C TRP A 637 5.29 7.53 -14.59
N GLU A 638 5.20 6.55 -15.48
CA GLU A 638 5.07 5.15 -15.10
C GLU A 638 6.30 4.68 -14.30
N GLU A 639 7.51 5.06 -14.73
CA GLU A 639 8.76 4.80 -14.01
C GLU A 639 8.80 5.53 -12.66
N TRP A 640 8.41 6.80 -12.62
CA TRP A 640 8.33 7.56 -11.37
C TRP A 640 7.27 7.00 -10.41
N PHE A 641 6.08 6.66 -10.91
CA PHE A 641 4.99 6.09 -10.14
C PHE A 641 5.35 4.72 -9.60
N SER A 642 5.97 3.86 -10.42
CA SER A 642 6.44 2.55 -9.97
C SER A 642 7.59 2.65 -8.95
N ARG A 643 8.42 3.70 -9.00
CA ARG A 643 9.44 3.99 -7.97
C ARG A 643 8.85 4.54 -6.67
N THR A 644 7.87 5.44 -6.77
CA THR A 644 7.26 6.11 -5.60
C THR A 644 6.16 5.27 -4.95
N ARG A 645 5.52 4.39 -5.71
CA ARG A 645 4.49 3.45 -5.26
C ARG A 645 4.73 2.09 -5.92
N PRO A 646 5.75 1.33 -5.49
CA PRO A 646 5.94 -0.03 -5.97
C PRO A 646 4.65 -0.81 -5.73
N LYS A 647 4.14 -1.51 -6.76
CA LYS A 647 2.99 -2.41 -6.61
C LYS A 647 3.37 -3.48 -5.59
N LYS A 648 2.82 -3.36 -4.38
CA LYS A 648 3.05 -4.30 -3.27
C LYS A 648 2.16 -5.50 -3.55
N LEU A 649 2.75 -6.56 -4.08
CA LEU A 649 2.04 -7.82 -4.39
C LEU A 649 1.36 -8.45 -3.19
N PHE A 650 2.00 -8.32 -2.04
CA PHE A 650 1.45 -8.66 -0.76
C PHE A 650 1.74 -7.47 0.15
N PRO A 651 0.77 -7.01 0.95
CA PRO A 651 1.01 -5.98 1.97
C PRO A 651 2.20 -6.33 2.88
N TYR A 652 2.39 -7.63 3.14
CA TYR A 652 3.50 -8.19 3.91
C TYR A 652 4.88 -8.09 3.22
N TYR A 653 4.93 -8.07 1.89
CA TYR A 653 6.19 -7.97 1.14
C TYR A 653 6.84 -6.60 1.23
N ALA A 654 6.03 -5.54 1.39
CA ALA A 654 6.57 -4.20 1.49
C ALA A 654 7.29 -3.91 2.81
N ASN A 655 7.01 -4.73 3.82
CA ASN A 655 7.70 -4.74 5.10
C ASN A 655 8.74 -5.88 5.18
N TRP A 656 8.92 -6.66 4.11
CA TRP A 656 9.99 -7.64 4.01
C TRP A 656 11.28 -6.90 3.64
N THR A 657 11.96 -6.37 4.65
CA THR A 657 13.16 -5.53 4.50
C THR A 657 14.45 -6.35 4.36
N ARG A 658 14.39 -7.68 4.56
CA ARG A 658 15.39 -8.74 4.33
C ARG A 658 14.82 -10.07 4.86
N PRO A 659 15.40 -11.24 4.49
CA PRO A 659 14.94 -12.54 4.96
C PRO A 659 14.76 -12.58 6.48
N LYS A 660 13.63 -13.13 6.95
CA LYS A 660 13.26 -13.18 8.37
C LYS A 660 14.01 -14.25 9.14
N ILE A 661 14.81 -15.09 8.49
CA ILE A 661 15.78 -15.91 9.19
C ILE A 661 17.08 -15.10 9.32
N MET A 662 17.16 -14.20 10.32
CA MET A 662 18.30 -14.06 11.25
C MET A 662 18.16 -12.89 12.27
N ALA A 663 18.44 -13.23 13.54
CA ALA A 663 19.28 -12.47 14.50
C ALA A 663 18.70 -11.74 15.73
N LEU A 664 17.71 -12.28 16.44
CA LEU A 664 17.64 -12.00 17.89
C LEU A 664 17.65 -13.25 18.78
N GLU A 665 18.18 -14.36 18.26
CA GLU A 665 18.99 -15.28 19.09
C GLU A 665 20.21 -14.61 19.74
N LYS A 666 20.44 -13.31 19.49
CA LYS A 666 21.78 -12.75 19.50
C LYS A 666 22.22 -12.07 20.80
N LEU A 667 21.50 -12.15 21.91
CA LEU A 667 22.04 -11.84 23.25
C LEU A 667 21.43 -12.84 24.25
N ASP A 668 21.96 -14.06 24.37
CA ASP A 668 23.25 -14.36 25.00
C ASP A 668 24.36 -14.85 24.03
N PHE A 669 24.13 -14.74 22.71
CA PHE A 669 25.11 -15.14 21.70
C PHE A 669 26.15 -14.06 21.40
N THR A 670 25.85 -12.76 21.53
CA THR A 670 26.87 -11.70 21.33
C THR A 670 27.85 -11.67 22.50
N SER A 671 27.43 -11.94 23.75
CA SER A 671 28.37 -12.04 24.88
C SER A 671 29.27 -13.27 24.68
N ARG A 672 28.70 -14.44 24.36
CA ARG A 672 29.45 -15.68 24.14
C ARG A 672 30.29 -15.67 22.87
N VAL A 673 29.79 -15.18 21.73
CA VAL A 673 30.57 -15.03 20.48
C VAL A 673 31.58 -13.90 20.60
N VAL A 674 31.32 -12.80 21.30
CA VAL A 674 32.39 -11.82 21.60
C VAL A 674 33.44 -12.45 22.51
N THR A 675 33.05 -13.32 23.44
CA THR A 675 34.00 -14.05 24.29
C THR A 675 34.78 -15.10 23.48
N THR A 676 34.13 -15.86 22.61
CA THR A 676 34.76 -16.83 21.69
C THR A 676 35.63 -16.14 20.65
N LEU A 677 35.23 -14.98 20.12
CA LEU A 677 36.03 -14.16 19.20
C LEU A 677 37.18 -13.46 19.93
N LYS A 678 37.04 -13.12 21.21
CA LYS A 678 38.15 -12.66 22.05
C LYS A 678 39.15 -13.78 22.30
N ILE A 679 38.67 -14.99 22.63
CA ILE A 679 39.52 -16.18 22.79
C ILE A 679 40.21 -16.52 21.48
N TRP A 680 39.47 -16.54 20.37
CA TRP A 680 40.02 -16.79 19.03
C TRP A 680 41.03 -15.71 18.62
N GLY A 681 40.72 -14.43 18.87
CA GLY A 681 41.66 -13.33 18.65
C GLY A 681 42.95 -13.47 19.46
N ILE A 682 42.87 -13.88 20.73
CA ILE A 682 44.04 -14.18 21.56
C ILE A 682 44.82 -15.38 21.01
N CYS A 683 44.15 -16.45 20.57
CA CYS A 683 44.79 -17.60 19.94
C CYS A 683 45.50 -17.22 18.64
N CYS A 684 44.89 -16.40 17.77
CA CYS A 684 45.53 -15.92 16.55
C CYS A 684 46.79 -15.10 16.85
N VAL A 685 46.74 -14.20 17.84
CA VAL A 685 47.92 -13.44 18.29
C VAL A 685 49.01 -14.38 18.80
N PHE A 686 48.64 -15.39 19.59
CA PHE A 686 49.58 -16.39 20.10
C PHE A 686 50.24 -17.20 18.96
N CYS A 687 49.47 -17.65 17.96
CA CYS A 687 50.02 -18.37 16.79
C CYS A 687 51.03 -17.51 16.01
N VAL A 688 50.75 -16.21 15.84
CA VAL A 688 51.71 -15.30 15.19
C VAL A 688 53.01 -15.19 15.99
N LEU A 689 52.93 -15.09 17.32
CA LEU A 689 54.12 -15.01 18.18
C LEU A 689 54.95 -16.30 18.14
N VAL A 690 54.30 -17.47 18.14
CA VAL A 690 54.99 -18.76 18.01
C VAL A 690 55.64 -18.91 16.64
N GLY A 691 54.92 -18.57 15.56
CA GLY A 691 55.49 -18.61 14.20
C GLY A 691 56.71 -17.68 14.05
N MET A 692 56.67 -16.48 14.62
CA MET A 692 57.82 -15.58 14.67
C MET A 692 59.01 -16.20 15.42
N ALA A 693 58.76 -16.86 16.55
CA ALA A 693 59.81 -17.53 17.33
C ALA A 693 60.43 -18.72 16.58
N GLU A 694 59.64 -19.54 15.88
CA GLU A 694 60.12 -20.65 15.05
C GLU A 694 60.97 -20.15 13.87
N ILE A 695 60.53 -19.08 13.19
CA ILE A 695 61.31 -18.46 12.11
C ILE A 695 62.66 -17.96 12.66
N CYS A 696 62.68 -17.24 13.78
CA CYS A 696 63.93 -16.82 14.42
C CYS A 696 64.82 -17.99 14.80
N TYR A 697 64.25 -19.08 15.32
CA TYR A 697 64.98 -20.28 15.70
C TYR A 697 65.62 -20.98 14.50
N GLU A 698 64.89 -21.18 13.41
CA GLU A 698 65.44 -21.80 12.20
C GLU A 698 66.47 -20.90 11.51
N GLN A 699 66.33 -19.57 11.55
CA GLN A 699 67.37 -18.65 11.08
C GLN A 699 68.68 -18.81 11.88
N VAL A 700 68.61 -18.91 13.21
CA VAL A 700 69.78 -19.15 14.06
C VAL A 700 70.39 -20.54 13.80
N ARG A 701 69.56 -21.57 13.63
CA ARG A 701 70.02 -22.93 13.33
C ARG A 701 70.68 -23.03 11.95
N TYR A 702 70.12 -22.36 10.95
CA TYR A 702 70.69 -22.25 9.62
C TYR A 702 72.05 -21.55 9.68
N LEU A 703 72.13 -20.39 10.36
CA LEU A 703 73.37 -19.65 10.57
C LEU A 703 74.44 -20.53 11.25
N ARG A 704 74.07 -21.31 12.27
CA ARG A 704 74.98 -22.23 12.95
C ARG A 704 75.51 -23.31 12.01
N ARG A 705 74.68 -23.89 11.13
CA ARG A 705 75.15 -24.86 10.11
C ARG A 705 76.09 -24.21 9.11
N VAL A 706 75.75 -23.01 8.62
CA VAL A 706 76.62 -22.26 7.68
C VAL A 706 77.98 -21.98 8.31
N ILE A 707 78.02 -21.59 9.59
CA ILE A 707 79.28 -21.38 10.32
C ILE A 707 80.07 -22.69 10.45
N GLN A 708 79.42 -23.82 10.76
CA GLN A 708 80.09 -25.12 10.84
C GLN A 708 80.69 -25.56 9.49
N TYR A 709 79.97 -25.39 8.38
CA TYR A 709 80.49 -25.68 7.05
C TYR A 709 81.64 -24.75 6.67
N ALA A 710 81.57 -23.47 7.02
CA ALA A 710 82.66 -22.52 6.77
C ALA A 710 83.93 -22.91 7.56
N LEU A 711 83.79 -23.34 8.82
CA LEU A 711 84.92 -23.81 9.63
C LEU A 711 85.58 -25.07 9.05
N LEU A 712 84.79 -26.05 8.58
CA LEU A 712 85.34 -27.26 7.91
C LEU A 712 86.12 -26.91 6.63
N ILE A 713 85.61 -25.98 5.82
CA ILE A 713 86.30 -25.53 4.60
C ILE A 713 87.61 -24.83 4.92
N ILE A 714 87.68 -24.07 6.03
CA ILE A 714 88.91 -23.42 6.47
C ILE A 714 89.94 -24.46 6.96
N GLU A 715 89.50 -25.51 7.65
CA GLU A 715 90.36 -26.58 8.17
C GLU A 715 90.90 -27.51 7.07
N GLU A 716 90.17 -27.70 5.97
CA GLU A 716 90.66 -28.46 4.80
C GLU A 716 91.63 -27.67 3.90
N ASN A 717 91.60 -26.33 3.95
CA ASN A 717 92.41 -25.46 3.07
C ASN A 717 93.59 -24.75 3.77
N GLY A 718 93.77 -24.95 5.08
CA GLY A 718 94.91 -24.47 5.86
C GLY A 718 95.80 -25.61 6.28
#